data_AF-A0A433TH98-F1
#
_entry.id   AF-A0A433TH98-F1
#
_cell.length_a   1.000
_cell.length_b   1.000
_cell.length_c   1.000
_cell.angle_alpha   90.00
_cell.angle_beta   90.00
_cell.angle_gamma   90.00
#
_symmetry.space_group_name_H-M   'P 1'
#
loop_
_entity.id
_entity.type
_entity.pdbx_description
1 polymer ?
#
loop_
_entity_poly.entity_id
_entity_poly.type
_entity_poly.pdbx_seq_one_letter_code
_entity_poly.pdbx_strand_id
1 'polypeptide(L)'
;MLCVGPDESASTPRGHVAGLPDYGWRVPMSYKCNVKCSPFAKPRIGQIPQYIGLGLRYARFWIAKKRQGRRPFIDHLNQMKHKPIYGCPLGGIGSGSIGRGYKGEFCRFQMVPGMYHYHVIDANQFIVSIRRDGRTIYQKVLSCAQHKKSGSLNEWDWSFSPNNGLYHALYPRAWSIFCIPEYQLTLTCRQVSPVLPHDYLETSLPSAAFVWDVTNESHTDLEVSIAFTFKNGQGTKEDRCGGVWCQDFRLDCDGDAAAKGVAIHQEFSGMKCSYGIAAKQTEKISVSVLTTFDPNGSGAEVWQSLKERGAFSDDISFTPSPPTSKGQEIASGVCARQLIKTNENGVFEFSLSWDMPKVQFGAKENTYTRRYAQFFGTNGDAAPQLCGLTLRNYPMWEEKIEAWQDPVLKSGSLPAWYKSAIFNELYFISDGGSVWIEASESNTLSEHLTVNEFGRFAYLEGQEYRMFNTYDVHHYSSFALLMLWPKLQLSLQYHYGDTVTVEDKERVKFLMAGHTGMRKVANCIPHDIGDPEDEPWIRINAYNIHPTDDWKDLNIKFILQVYRDYAATHDMDYLDFMYPKCQVLVESAKAWDKDGDGVIDNGGYADQTFDAWVMKGASSYCGGMWLVALRMMVAMAGVLGRTEEQMEYQAMLDKGKDAFEKKLWNGSYYNYDSSTSGYHDSIMADQLAGQWFLKASGLPDNSVFPADHVRTALLTIYKNNVLGFQDGHMGAINGTRPDGNMDLTSPQSEEFWTGVTYALGATMIQEGLIEEGFKTAYGAYHTCWDILGLHFQTPEAYTANKGYRSLAYMRPLAIWAIQWAIEKFQPQLMQIGAAQDVAIEKGLNVSEACKTSIPTDCHKDAVNPVDESEISLKYRNVIGTQAEFTSSDKVPIGDNINFGHKSFEVQKDQVIEQSNGILEVTDSSETNPPVSDADAAAGNGSDSTLLIVNGDDFDSPNDLSGNNLETTKNVTLQSGEIQKKVEKASV
;
A
#
# COMPACT_ATOMS: atom_id res chain seq x y z
N MET A 1 -10.67 -32.90 14.71
CA MET A 1 -10.26 -33.20 13.32
C MET A 1 -9.73 -31.91 12.73
N LEU A 2 -8.45 -31.83 12.32
CA LEU A 2 -7.87 -30.62 11.69
C LEU A 2 -6.85 -31.04 10.62
N CYS A 3 -7.35 -31.48 9.47
CA CYS A 3 -6.56 -31.83 8.29
C CYS A 3 -7.29 -31.38 7.02
N VAL A 4 -7.49 -30.06 6.87
CA VAL A 4 -7.89 -29.47 5.59
C VAL A 4 -6.61 -29.24 4.78
N GLY A 5 -6.51 -29.90 3.62
CA GLY A 5 -5.38 -29.74 2.71
C GLY A 5 -5.47 -28.46 1.87
N PRO A 6 -4.52 -28.21 0.95
CA PRO A 6 -4.56 -27.07 0.03
C PRO A 6 -5.64 -27.16 -1.08
N ASP A 7 -6.67 -27.99 -0.91
CA ASP A 7 -7.45 -28.61 -2.00
C ASP A 7 -8.97 -28.39 -1.85
N GLU A 8 -9.37 -27.37 -1.08
CA GLU A 8 -10.74 -26.84 -1.05
C GLU A 8 -10.74 -25.44 -1.72
N SER A 9 -11.47 -25.32 -2.83
CA SER A 9 -11.35 -24.21 -3.77
C SER A 9 -11.77 -22.85 -3.22
N ALA A 10 -11.10 -21.77 -3.66
CA ALA A 10 -11.38 -20.38 -3.26
C ALA A 10 -12.76 -19.85 -3.72
N SER A 11 -13.53 -20.64 -4.47
CA SER A 11 -14.95 -20.41 -4.76
C SER A 11 -15.88 -20.73 -3.58
N THR A 12 -15.41 -21.51 -2.60
CA THR A 12 -16.19 -21.97 -1.45
C THR A 12 -15.97 -21.04 -0.24
N PRO A 13 -17.01 -20.65 0.51
CA PRO A 13 -16.83 -20.12 1.86
C PRO A 13 -16.05 -21.13 2.70
N ARG A 14 -15.07 -20.67 3.49
CA ARG A 14 -14.25 -21.59 4.28
C ARG A 14 -15.09 -22.12 5.44
N GLY A 15 -15.05 -23.44 5.67
CA GLY A 15 -15.85 -24.10 6.70
C GLY A 15 -15.89 -23.32 8.01
N HIS A 16 -17.09 -23.09 8.54
CA HIS A 16 -17.33 -22.16 9.64
C HIS A 16 -16.51 -22.51 10.88
N VAL A 17 -15.93 -21.50 11.52
CA VAL A 17 -15.22 -21.62 12.81
C VAL A 17 -15.71 -20.49 13.71
N ALA A 18 -16.26 -20.85 14.86
CA ALA A 18 -16.87 -19.89 15.79
C ALA A 18 -15.87 -18.80 16.20
N GLY A 19 -16.31 -17.54 16.13
CA GLY A 19 -15.48 -16.36 16.45
C GLY A 19 -14.60 -15.82 15.31
N LEU A 20 -14.74 -16.36 14.08
CA LEU A 20 -14.03 -15.88 12.89
C LEU A 20 -15.01 -15.59 11.74
N PRO A 21 -14.73 -14.60 10.87
CA PRO A 21 -15.41 -14.45 9.60
C PRO A 21 -15.29 -15.69 8.71
N ASP A 22 -16.33 -15.98 7.92
CA ASP A 22 -16.32 -17.11 6.97
C ASP A 22 -15.45 -16.84 5.72
N TYR A 23 -15.14 -15.56 5.45
CA TYR A 23 -14.36 -15.10 4.31
C TYR A 23 -13.05 -14.45 4.75
N GLY A 24 -11.99 -14.65 3.96
CA GLY A 24 -10.65 -14.12 4.22
C GLY A 24 -9.55 -15.16 3.97
N TRP A 25 -8.30 -14.71 4.04
CA TRP A 25 -7.16 -15.59 3.85
C TRP A 25 -6.94 -16.40 5.14
N ARG A 26 -7.15 -17.71 5.08
CA ARG A 26 -7.06 -18.62 6.24
C ARG A 26 -6.06 -19.72 5.94
N VAL A 27 -5.12 -19.97 6.84
CA VAL A 27 -4.11 -21.04 6.71
C VAL A 27 -3.85 -21.71 8.06
N PRO A 28 -3.64 -23.04 8.12
CA PRO A 28 -3.07 -23.65 9.31
C PRO A 28 -1.64 -23.13 9.50
N MET A 29 -1.17 -22.99 10.74
CA MET A 29 0.20 -22.52 11.00
C MET A 29 1.29 -23.54 10.57
N SER A 30 0.90 -24.74 10.14
CA SER A 30 1.75 -25.71 9.44
C SER A 30 1.98 -25.38 7.96
N TYR A 31 1.23 -24.44 7.38
CA TYR A 31 1.37 -24.00 5.99
C TYR A 31 2.79 -23.51 5.66
N LYS A 32 3.25 -23.87 4.46
CA LYS A 32 4.49 -23.43 3.84
C LYS A 32 4.28 -23.35 2.33
N CYS A 33 4.49 -22.17 1.74
CA CYS A 33 4.65 -22.09 0.29
C CYS A 33 5.98 -22.78 -0.08
N ASN A 34 5.90 -23.89 -0.82
CA ASN A 34 7.05 -24.62 -1.33
C ASN A 34 7.45 -24.18 -2.75
N VAL A 35 6.75 -23.20 -3.33
CA VAL A 35 7.05 -22.67 -4.66
C VAL A 35 8.19 -21.65 -4.56
N LYS A 36 9.28 -21.91 -5.29
CA LYS A 36 10.39 -20.97 -5.40
C LYS A 36 10.02 -19.81 -6.32
N CYS A 37 9.43 -18.77 -5.77
CA CYS A 37 9.34 -17.47 -6.43
C CYS A 37 10.73 -16.79 -6.45
N SER A 38 11.02 -15.92 -7.42
CA SER A 38 12.31 -15.21 -7.52
C SER A 38 12.18 -13.90 -8.30
N PRO A 39 13.02 -12.87 -8.05
CA PRO A 39 12.97 -11.63 -8.82
C PRO A 39 13.19 -11.89 -10.32
N PHE A 40 12.47 -11.16 -11.17
CA PHE A 40 12.82 -11.01 -12.57
C PHE A 40 14.19 -10.31 -12.66
N ALA A 41 15.16 -11.00 -13.25
CA ALA A 41 16.57 -10.64 -13.17
C ALA A 41 17.25 -10.45 -14.54
N LYS A 42 16.67 -10.96 -15.64
CA LYS A 42 17.26 -10.90 -16.99
C LYS A 42 16.18 -10.90 -18.09
N PRO A 43 16.17 -9.91 -19.00
CA PRO A 43 15.50 -10.00 -20.30
C PRO A 43 16.00 -11.18 -21.15
N ARG A 44 15.22 -11.57 -22.16
CA ARG A 44 15.61 -12.56 -23.18
C ARG A 44 16.80 -12.08 -23.99
N ILE A 45 17.55 -13.00 -24.60
CA ILE A 45 18.78 -12.68 -25.36
C ILE A 45 18.51 -11.63 -26.46
N GLY A 46 17.38 -11.72 -27.18
CA GLY A 46 17.00 -10.73 -28.20
C GLY A 46 16.61 -9.35 -27.63
N GLN A 47 16.18 -9.28 -26.37
CA GLN A 47 15.85 -8.02 -25.67
C GLN A 47 17.08 -7.37 -25.03
N ILE A 48 18.16 -8.12 -24.73
CA ILE A 48 19.36 -7.59 -24.07
C ILE A 48 19.96 -6.34 -24.77
N PRO A 49 20.10 -6.28 -26.10
CA PRO A 49 20.79 -5.16 -26.79
C PRO A 49 20.28 -3.77 -26.41
N GLN A 50 18.96 -3.59 -26.27
CA GLN A 50 18.39 -2.28 -25.93
C GLN A 50 18.78 -1.82 -24.51
N TYR A 51 18.95 -2.75 -23.57
CA TYR A 51 19.29 -2.45 -22.18
C TYR A 51 20.78 -2.34 -21.87
N ILE A 52 21.70 -2.66 -22.80
CA ILE A 52 23.16 -2.56 -22.57
C ILE A 52 23.56 -1.12 -22.16
N GLY A 53 23.02 -0.12 -22.85
CA GLY A 53 23.25 1.28 -22.55
C GLY A 53 22.72 1.69 -21.17
N LEU A 54 21.51 1.23 -20.81
CA LEU A 54 20.92 1.43 -19.50
C LEU A 54 21.79 0.80 -18.41
N GLY A 55 22.17 -0.47 -18.53
CA GLY A 55 22.97 -1.18 -17.52
C GLY A 55 24.29 -0.49 -17.20
N LEU A 56 25.01 0.00 -18.22
CA LEU A 56 26.26 0.75 -18.04
C LEU A 56 26.06 2.11 -17.35
N ARG A 57 24.93 2.80 -17.62
CA ARG A 57 24.59 4.09 -16.99
C ARG A 57 24.07 3.90 -15.57
N TYR A 58 23.18 2.94 -15.36
CA TYR A 58 22.65 2.55 -14.07
C TYR A 58 23.75 2.09 -13.11
N ALA A 59 24.72 1.28 -13.56
CA ALA A 59 25.86 0.90 -12.72
C ALA A 59 26.66 2.11 -12.22
N ARG A 60 26.85 3.15 -13.05
CA ARG A 60 27.51 4.40 -12.64
C ARG A 60 26.66 5.19 -11.65
N PHE A 61 25.34 5.29 -11.88
CA PHE A 61 24.38 5.93 -10.98
C PHE A 61 24.31 5.26 -9.61
N TRP A 62 24.23 3.92 -9.57
CA TRP A 62 24.25 3.11 -8.35
C TRP A 62 25.56 3.31 -7.56
N ILE A 63 26.72 3.31 -8.25
CA ILE A 63 28.02 3.61 -7.62
C ILE A 63 28.04 5.03 -7.04
N ALA A 64 27.45 6.02 -7.73
CA ALA A 64 27.38 7.40 -7.26
C ALA A 64 26.50 7.54 -6.00
N LYS A 65 25.25 7.03 -6.02
CA LYS A 65 24.35 7.01 -4.85
C LYS A 65 25.02 6.29 -3.67
N LYS A 66 25.61 5.11 -3.89
CA LYS A 66 26.33 4.36 -2.85
C LYS A 66 27.53 5.11 -2.25
N ARG A 67 28.24 5.93 -3.04
CA ARG A 67 29.31 6.83 -2.54
C ARG A 67 28.77 8.00 -1.71
N GLN A 68 27.53 8.43 -1.96
CA GLN A 68 26.82 9.42 -1.15
C GLN A 68 26.20 8.82 0.12
N GLY A 69 26.35 7.51 0.37
CA GLY A 69 25.66 6.78 1.44
C GLY A 69 24.19 6.47 1.16
N ARG A 70 23.67 6.88 0.00
CA ARG A 70 22.28 6.71 -0.43
C ARG A 70 22.07 5.44 -1.26
N ARG A 71 20.82 4.97 -1.31
CA ARG A 71 20.35 3.88 -2.16
C ARG A 71 19.57 4.47 -3.34
N PRO A 72 19.66 3.90 -4.56
CA PRO A 72 18.74 4.23 -5.66
C PRO A 72 17.27 4.04 -5.28
N PHE A 73 16.37 4.87 -5.85
CA PHE A 73 14.92 4.76 -5.66
C PHE A 73 14.40 3.36 -6.09
N ILE A 74 14.92 2.82 -7.21
CA ILE A 74 14.87 1.40 -7.58
C ILE A 74 16.29 0.81 -7.49
N ASP A 75 16.54 -0.19 -6.63
CA ASP A 75 17.83 -0.88 -6.50
C ASP A 75 17.83 -2.28 -7.16
N HIS A 76 18.06 -2.33 -8.48
CA HIS A 76 18.13 -3.58 -9.24
C HIS A 76 19.28 -4.51 -8.82
N LEU A 77 20.26 -4.04 -8.04
CA LEU A 77 21.40 -4.88 -7.59
C LEU A 77 21.19 -5.44 -6.18
N ASN A 78 20.24 -4.91 -5.41
CA ASN A 78 19.86 -5.38 -4.07
C ASN A 78 18.35 -5.67 -3.96
N GLN A 79 17.74 -6.22 -5.02
CA GLN A 79 16.34 -6.64 -5.07
C GLN A 79 15.91 -7.41 -3.81
N MET A 80 14.69 -7.15 -3.36
CA MET A 80 14.13 -7.79 -2.19
C MET A 80 13.81 -9.26 -2.47
N LYS A 81 14.01 -10.09 -1.44
CA LYS A 81 13.73 -11.52 -1.51
C LYS A 81 12.33 -11.79 -0.97
N HIS A 82 11.50 -12.44 -1.78
CA HIS A 82 10.22 -13.03 -1.41
C HIS A 82 10.33 -13.82 -0.09
N LYS A 83 9.34 -13.63 0.78
CA LYS A 83 9.21 -14.38 2.04
C LYS A 83 7.73 -14.73 2.27
N PRO A 84 7.30 -15.98 2.07
CA PRO A 84 5.93 -16.42 2.34
C PRO A 84 5.70 -16.63 3.85
N ILE A 85 5.83 -15.54 4.62
CA ILE A 85 5.68 -15.47 6.09
C ILE A 85 4.74 -14.36 6.56
N TYR A 86 4.50 -13.33 5.75
CA TYR A 86 3.79 -12.12 6.18
C TYR A 86 2.30 -12.38 6.44
N GLY A 87 1.68 -11.49 7.21
CA GLY A 87 0.26 -11.47 7.51
C GLY A 87 -0.26 -10.03 7.49
N CYS A 88 -1.49 -9.83 7.97
CA CYS A 88 -2.09 -8.52 8.16
C CYS A 88 -1.14 -7.60 8.96
N PRO A 89 -0.75 -6.43 8.42
CA PRO A 89 0.05 -5.45 9.15
C PRO A 89 -0.75 -4.81 10.29
N LEU A 90 -0.03 -4.09 11.13
CA LEU A 90 -0.55 -3.34 12.27
C LEU A 90 -0.34 -1.83 12.03
N GLY A 91 -1.35 -1.04 12.37
CA GLY A 91 -1.28 0.43 12.38
C GLY A 91 -2.23 1.15 11.43
N GLY A 92 -2.52 2.40 11.76
CA GLY A 92 -3.19 3.35 10.91
C GLY A 92 -2.35 3.84 9.71
N ILE A 93 -2.96 4.70 8.92
CA ILE A 93 -2.40 5.31 7.72
C ILE A 93 -1.38 6.39 8.11
N GLY A 94 -0.20 6.38 7.48
CA GLY A 94 0.77 7.47 7.52
C GLY A 94 1.62 7.59 8.78
N SER A 95 1.26 6.86 9.84
CA SER A 95 1.95 6.87 11.14
C SER A 95 3.03 5.77 11.27
N GLY A 96 3.25 5.00 10.20
CA GLY A 96 4.23 3.91 10.11
C GLY A 96 3.65 2.56 10.51
N SER A 97 4.07 1.48 9.85
CA SER A 97 3.51 0.12 10.03
C SER A 97 4.44 -0.86 10.77
N ILE A 98 3.83 -1.88 11.38
CA ILE A 98 4.54 -3.07 11.90
C ILE A 98 3.85 -4.32 11.37
N GLY A 99 4.53 -5.12 10.55
CA GLY A 99 3.99 -6.39 10.08
C GLY A 99 3.95 -7.47 11.16
N ARG A 100 2.95 -8.35 11.10
CA ARG A 100 2.89 -9.58 11.90
C ARG A 100 2.62 -10.78 11.00
N GLY A 101 3.54 -11.74 11.00
CA GLY A 101 3.50 -12.97 10.21
C GLY A 101 2.45 -13.95 10.71
N TYR A 102 1.97 -14.83 9.82
CA TYR A 102 0.88 -15.77 10.12
C TYR A 102 1.25 -16.88 11.12
N LYS A 103 2.52 -16.98 11.53
CA LYS A 103 2.96 -17.88 12.61
C LYS A 103 3.25 -17.15 13.91
N GLY A 104 3.03 -15.84 13.98
CA GLY A 104 3.21 -15.00 15.18
C GLY A 104 4.47 -14.12 15.17
N GLU A 105 5.26 -14.12 14.10
CA GLU A 105 6.47 -13.28 13.97
C GLU A 105 6.12 -11.79 13.90
N PHE A 106 6.69 -10.93 14.76
CA PHE A 106 6.72 -9.49 14.46
C PHE A 106 7.87 -9.22 13.47
N CYS A 107 7.55 -8.66 12.31
CA CYS A 107 8.48 -8.55 11.19
C CYS A 107 8.05 -7.47 10.17
N ARG A 108 8.99 -6.88 9.42
CA ARG A 108 8.74 -5.73 8.52
C ARG A 108 8.26 -4.50 9.31
N PHE A 109 9.22 -3.71 9.77
CA PHE A 109 8.99 -2.42 10.44
C PHE A 109 9.17 -1.26 9.45
N GLN A 110 8.28 -0.27 9.51
CA GLN A 110 8.31 0.98 8.73
C GLN A 110 8.13 2.21 9.63
N MET A 111 9.03 2.38 10.61
CA MET A 111 8.96 3.54 11.51
C MET A 111 9.43 4.83 10.82
N VAL A 112 10.53 4.75 10.07
CA VAL A 112 11.10 5.84 9.27
C VAL A 112 10.29 6.02 7.96
N PRO A 113 9.95 7.25 7.55
CA PRO A 113 9.19 7.52 6.32
C PRO A 113 9.73 6.79 5.08
N GLY A 114 8.89 6.02 4.38
CA GLY A 114 9.26 5.26 3.18
C GLY A 114 10.38 4.21 3.34
N MET A 115 10.81 3.87 4.55
CA MET A 115 11.98 3.02 4.80
C MET A 115 11.65 1.79 5.65
N TYR A 116 12.20 0.64 5.25
CA TYR A 116 11.77 -0.67 5.75
C TYR A 116 12.89 -1.55 6.31
N HIS A 117 12.52 -2.32 7.35
CA HIS A 117 13.40 -3.28 8.02
C HIS A 117 12.74 -4.67 8.15
N TYR A 118 13.12 -5.57 7.24
CA TYR A 118 12.53 -6.91 7.06
C TYR A 118 13.08 -8.00 8.00
N HIS A 119 13.44 -7.63 9.23
CA HIS A 119 13.92 -8.56 10.24
C HIS A 119 12.74 -9.12 11.04
N VAL A 120 12.87 -10.36 11.53
CA VAL A 120 12.02 -10.91 12.59
C VAL A 120 12.67 -10.54 13.92
N ILE A 121 11.87 -10.15 14.92
CA ILE A 121 12.36 -9.84 16.27
C ILE A 121 11.85 -10.90 17.25
N ASP A 122 12.72 -11.85 17.60
CA ASP A 122 12.35 -13.01 18.44
C ASP A 122 11.91 -12.61 19.87
N ALA A 123 12.32 -11.44 20.36
CA ALA A 123 11.87 -10.91 21.65
C ALA A 123 10.43 -10.33 21.65
N ASN A 124 9.84 -10.11 20.47
CA ASN A 124 8.49 -9.56 20.33
C ASN A 124 7.51 -10.72 20.21
N GLN A 125 6.85 -11.10 21.31
CA GLN A 125 6.08 -12.35 21.39
C GLN A 125 4.91 -12.26 22.37
N PHE A 126 3.95 -13.17 22.18
CA PHE A 126 3.01 -13.55 23.23
C PHE A 126 3.42 -14.90 23.85
N ILE A 127 3.26 -15.06 25.16
CA ILE A 127 3.61 -16.27 25.91
C ILE A 127 2.42 -16.65 26.79
N VAL A 128 1.98 -17.91 26.74
CA VAL A 128 0.96 -18.45 27.67
C VAL A 128 1.63 -19.19 28.82
N SER A 129 1.13 -19.01 30.04
CA SER A 129 1.38 -19.86 31.21
C SER A 129 0.04 -20.33 31.77
N ILE A 130 -0.17 -21.64 31.89
CA ILE A 130 -1.38 -22.25 32.46
C ILE A 130 -1.00 -22.88 33.79
N ARG A 131 -1.79 -22.58 34.81
CA ARG A 131 -1.51 -22.92 36.21
C ARG A 131 -2.72 -23.57 36.87
N ARG A 132 -2.45 -24.54 37.74
CA ARG A 132 -3.44 -25.18 38.61
C ARG A 132 -2.77 -25.50 39.94
N ASP A 133 -3.51 -25.39 41.04
CA ASP A 133 -3.00 -25.70 42.39
C ASP A 133 -1.70 -24.93 42.75
N GLY A 134 -1.56 -23.69 42.23
CA GLY A 134 -0.38 -22.83 42.40
C GLY A 134 0.86 -23.23 41.58
N ARG A 135 0.74 -24.16 40.62
CA ARG A 135 1.85 -24.70 39.82
C ARG A 135 1.59 -24.52 38.33
N THR A 136 2.59 -24.07 37.57
CA THR A 136 2.53 -24.05 36.09
C THR A 136 2.60 -25.47 35.54
N ILE A 137 1.57 -25.84 34.76
CA ILE A 137 1.41 -27.15 34.11
C ILE A 137 1.67 -27.08 32.60
N TYR A 138 1.71 -25.88 32.03
CA TYR A 138 2.06 -25.61 30.64
C TYR A 138 2.63 -24.20 30.51
N GLN A 139 3.69 -24.02 29.71
CA GLN A 139 4.15 -22.70 29.31
C GLN A 139 4.81 -22.78 27.93
N LYS A 140 4.34 -21.97 26.97
CA LYS A 140 4.89 -21.92 25.60
C LYS A 140 4.81 -20.50 25.04
N VAL A 141 5.73 -20.20 24.12
CA VAL A 141 5.58 -19.05 23.22
C VAL A 141 4.41 -19.34 22.27
N LEU A 142 3.51 -18.37 22.08
CA LEU A 142 2.37 -18.45 21.15
C LEU A 142 2.84 -18.07 19.73
N SER A 143 3.76 -18.90 19.22
CA SER A 143 4.34 -18.77 17.89
C SER A 143 4.69 -20.13 17.32
N CYS A 144 4.40 -20.31 16.03
CA CYS A 144 4.75 -21.50 15.25
C CYS A 144 5.97 -21.27 14.34
N ALA A 145 6.66 -20.14 14.52
CA ALA A 145 7.85 -19.76 13.77
C ALA A 145 9.06 -20.64 14.12
N GLN A 146 10.06 -20.70 13.23
CA GLN A 146 11.28 -21.47 13.48
C GLN A 146 12.31 -20.66 14.27
N HIS A 147 12.28 -20.77 15.60
CA HIS A 147 13.36 -20.20 16.42
C HIS A 147 14.71 -20.90 16.21
N LYS A 148 15.80 -20.13 16.29
CA LYS A 148 17.17 -20.64 16.20
C LYS A 148 17.64 -21.10 17.57
N LYS A 149 17.62 -22.42 17.79
CA LYS A 149 18.03 -23.10 19.05
C LYS A 149 19.44 -22.77 19.60
N SER A 150 20.27 -22.04 18.88
CA SER A 150 21.61 -21.60 19.29
C SER A 150 21.75 -20.07 19.38
N GLY A 151 20.64 -19.36 19.67
CA GLY A 151 20.57 -17.91 19.84
C GLY A 151 20.16 -17.50 21.27
N SER A 152 19.66 -16.27 21.39
CA SER A 152 19.05 -15.77 22.63
C SER A 152 17.68 -16.41 22.89
N LEU A 153 17.10 -16.12 24.07
CA LEU A 153 15.77 -16.58 24.47
C LEU A 153 15.65 -18.12 24.42
N ASN A 154 16.73 -18.80 24.79
CA ASN A 154 16.89 -20.25 24.69
C ASN A 154 16.23 -21.04 25.84
N GLU A 155 15.87 -20.36 26.94
CA GLU A 155 15.04 -20.95 28.01
C GLU A 155 13.56 -20.99 27.64
N TRP A 156 13.13 -20.20 26.64
CA TRP A 156 11.73 -20.14 26.21
C TRP A 156 11.35 -21.39 25.42
N ASP A 157 10.14 -21.92 25.65
CA ASP A 157 9.63 -23.07 24.91
C ASP A 157 8.94 -22.63 23.61
N TRP A 158 9.71 -22.65 22.54
CA TRP A 158 9.31 -22.40 21.16
C TRP A 158 8.66 -23.61 20.45
N SER A 159 8.37 -24.70 21.15
CA SER A 159 7.82 -25.94 20.56
C SER A 159 6.29 -25.98 20.51
N PHE A 160 5.63 -24.87 20.18
CA PHE A 160 4.19 -24.91 19.90
C PHE A 160 3.93 -25.72 18.62
N SER A 161 2.90 -26.57 18.63
CA SER A 161 2.57 -27.44 17.49
C SER A 161 1.94 -26.63 16.36
N PRO A 162 2.56 -26.54 15.16
CA PRO A 162 1.98 -25.81 14.03
C PRO A 162 0.71 -26.48 13.47
N ASN A 163 0.44 -27.73 13.84
CA ASN A 163 -0.81 -28.43 13.52
C ASN A 163 -1.96 -28.05 14.46
N ASN A 164 -1.66 -27.38 15.58
CA ASN A 164 -2.63 -26.88 16.55
C ASN A 164 -2.86 -25.35 16.41
N GLY A 165 -2.26 -24.72 15.40
CA GLY A 165 -2.37 -23.28 15.14
C GLY A 165 -3.16 -22.99 13.86
N LEU A 166 -4.01 -21.98 13.88
CA LEU A 166 -4.75 -21.48 12.72
C LEU A 166 -4.59 -19.97 12.61
N TYR A 167 -4.29 -19.46 11.41
CA TYR A 167 -4.28 -18.04 11.11
C TYR A 167 -5.41 -17.68 10.15
N HIS A 168 -5.96 -16.49 10.32
CA HIS A 168 -6.96 -15.90 9.44
C HIS A 168 -6.73 -14.39 9.30
N ALA A 169 -6.91 -13.82 8.12
CA ALA A 169 -6.82 -12.37 7.90
C ALA A 169 -7.96 -11.85 7.01
N LEU A 170 -8.51 -10.71 7.46
CA LEU A 170 -9.49 -9.90 6.77
C LEU A 170 -9.22 -8.43 7.17
N TYR A 171 -8.16 -7.88 6.57
CA TYR A 171 -7.60 -6.56 6.91
C TYR A 171 -8.71 -5.49 7.08
N PRO A 172 -8.66 -4.65 8.13
CA PRO A 172 -7.55 -4.44 9.08
C PRO A 172 -7.52 -5.37 10.30
N ARG A 173 -8.22 -6.52 10.25
CA ARG A 173 -8.25 -7.52 11.31
C ARG A 173 -7.56 -8.83 10.93
N ALA A 174 -7.03 -9.53 11.92
CA ALA A 174 -6.61 -10.91 11.78
C ALA A 174 -6.80 -11.72 13.08
N TRP A 175 -6.85 -13.03 12.96
CA TRP A 175 -7.08 -13.98 14.05
C TRP A 175 -5.95 -15.02 14.07
N SER A 176 -5.41 -15.29 15.25
CA SER A 176 -4.48 -16.40 15.51
C SER A 176 -5.06 -17.30 16.59
N ILE A 177 -5.50 -18.50 16.22
CA ILE A 177 -6.00 -19.52 17.15
C ILE A 177 -4.86 -20.47 17.54
N PHE A 178 -4.75 -20.78 18.82
CA PHE A 178 -3.83 -21.75 19.41
C PHE A 178 -4.61 -22.74 20.26
N CYS A 179 -4.72 -23.99 19.81
CA CYS A 179 -5.38 -25.06 20.54
C CYS A 179 -4.39 -25.83 21.42
N ILE A 180 -4.78 -26.13 22.66
CA ILE A 180 -4.00 -26.89 23.64
C ILE A 180 -4.84 -28.10 24.11
N PRO A 181 -4.95 -29.16 23.27
CA PRO A 181 -5.87 -30.28 23.52
C PRO A 181 -5.59 -31.03 24.82
N GLU A 182 -4.33 -31.08 25.27
CA GLU A 182 -3.92 -31.71 26.52
C GLU A 182 -4.54 -31.05 27.77
N TYR A 183 -5.03 -29.82 27.65
CA TYR A 183 -5.74 -29.09 28.71
C TYR A 183 -7.14 -28.61 28.31
N GLN A 184 -7.66 -29.04 27.15
CA GLN A 184 -8.97 -28.62 26.61
C GLN A 184 -9.16 -27.09 26.63
N LEU A 185 -8.11 -26.38 26.20
CA LEU A 185 -8.05 -24.92 26.10
C LEU A 185 -7.89 -24.49 24.64
N THR A 186 -8.64 -23.46 24.24
CA THR A 186 -8.45 -22.76 22.96
C THR A 186 -8.23 -21.29 23.23
N LEU A 187 -7.17 -20.71 22.64
CA LEU A 187 -6.84 -19.28 22.75
C LEU A 187 -6.96 -18.64 21.35
N THR A 188 -7.82 -17.63 21.21
CA THR A 188 -8.01 -16.88 19.96
C THR A 188 -7.55 -15.43 20.14
N CYS A 189 -6.47 -15.05 19.45
CA CYS A 189 -5.99 -13.68 19.39
C CYS A 189 -6.61 -12.94 18.21
N ARG A 190 -7.49 -11.99 18.46
CA ARG A 190 -7.93 -10.97 17.49
C ARG A 190 -6.95 -9.80 17.51
N GLN A 191 -6.30 -9.50 16.39
CA GLN A 191 -5.58 -8.24 16.21
C GLN A 191 -6.43 -7.25 15.42
N VAL A 192 -6.47 -5.98 15.86
CA VAL A 192 -7.33 -4.93 15.31
C VAL A 192 -6.52 -3.65 15.12
N SER A 193 -6.45 -3.13 13.89
CA SER A 193 -5.91 -1.79 13.61
C SER A 193 -7.05 -0.81 13.26
N PRO A 194 -6.95 0.48 13.63
CA PRO A 194 -8.05 1.45 13.55
C PRO A 194 -8.32 2.01 12.14
N VAL A 195 -8.17 1.21 11.08
CA VAL A 195 -8.29 1.66 9.69
C VAL A 195 -9.77 1.69 9.28
N LEU A 196 -10.33 2.90 9.20
CA LEU A 196 -11.76 3.15 9.14
C LEU A 196 -12.11 4.11 7.99
N PRO A 197 -12.87 3.67 6.97
CA PRO A 197 -13.33 4.55 5.89
C PRO A 197 -14.06 5.78 6.40
N HIS A 198 -13.77 6.93 5.78
CA HIS A 198 -14.27 8.27 6.10
C HIS A 198 -13.96 8.80 7.52
N ASP A 199 -13.27 8.04 8.37
CA ASP A 199 -12.70 8.50 9.63
C ASP A 199 -11.26 8.97 9.38
N TYR A 200 -10.94 10.19 9.80
CA TYR A 200 -9.63 10.83 9.57
C TYR A 200 -8.84 11.11 10.86
N LEU A 201 -9.32 10.59 12.01
CA LEU A 201 -8.63 10.65 13.30
C LEU A 201 -8.14 9.27 13.70
N GLU A 202 -9.06 8.32 13.90
CA GLU A 202 -8.76 6.95 14.37
C GLU A 202 -7.87 6.24 13.34
N THR A 203 -8.18 6.42 12.05
CA THR A 203 -7.40 5.94 10.92
C THR A 203 -5.95 6.42 10.90
N SER A 204 -5.61 7.53 11.55
CA SER A 204 -4.22 8.03 11.60
C SER A 204 -3.37 7.39 12.70
N LEU A 205 -3.97 6.67 13.66
CA LEU A 205 -3.30 6.30 14.91
C LEU A 205 -2.22 5.21 14.74
N PRO A 206 -1.01 5.41 15.29
CA PRO A 206 0.04 4.38 15.34
C PRO A 206 -0.22 3.39 16.48
N SER A 207 -1.24 2.55 16.32
CA SER A 207 -1.59 1.55 17.32
C SER A 207 -2.33 0.34 16.75
N ALA A 208 -2.31 -0.75 17.50
CA ALA A 208 -3.19 -1.91 17.32
C ALA A 208 -3.56 -2.55 18.66
N ALA A 209 -4.77 -3.10 18.74
CA ALA A 209 -5.22 -3.92 19.86
C ALA A 209 -4.96 -5.41 19.60
N PHE A 210 -4.77 -6.19 20.67
CA PHE A 210 -4.76 -7.65 20.66
C PHE A 210 -5.69 -8.17 21.75
N VAL A 211 -6.84 -8.73 21.35
CA VAL A 211 -7.84 -9.31 22.25
C VAL A 211 -7.68 -10.82 22.24
N TRP A 212 -7.49 -11.41 23.42
CA TRP A 212 -7.32 -12.86 23.58
C TRP A 212 -8.54 -13.47 24.26
N ASP A 213 -9.42 -14.07 23.47
CA ASP A 213 -10.52 -14.88 23.97
C ASP A 213 -9.98 -16.28 24.33
N VAL A 214 -10.27 -16.77 25.54
CA VAL A 214 -9.74 -18.04 26.06
C VAL A 214 -10.86 -18.92 26.60
N THR A 215 -11.15 -20.03 25.92
CA THR A 215 -12.22 -20.98 26.27
C THR A 215 -11.66 -22.18 27.01
N ASN A 216 -12.11 -22.39 28.26
CA ASN A 216 -11.73 -23.53 29.11
C ASN A 216 -12.81 -24.63 29.07
N GLU A 217 -12.70 -25.57 28.14
CA GLU A 217 -13.60 -26.74 28.04
C GLU A 217 -13.20 -27.86 29.03
N SER A 218 -12.18 -27.63 29.86
CA SER A 218 -11.71 -28.62 30.85
C SER A 218 -12.62 -28.69 32.07
N HIS A 219 -12.61 -29.85 32.75
CA HIS A 219 -13.37 -30.07 33.99
C HIS A 219 -12.69 -29.47 35.23
N THR A 220 -11.78 -28.50 35.06
CA THR A 220 -11.03 -27.86 36.15
C THR A 220 -10.92 -26.36 35.94
N ASP A 221 -10.91 -25.60 37.03
CA ASP A 221 -10.56 -24.18 37.00
C ASP A 221 -9.06 -24.02 36.74
N LEU A 222 -8.69 -23.08 35.87
CA LEU A 222 -7.31 -22.87 35.42
C LEU A 222 -6.94 -21.39 35.56
N GLU A 223 -5.83 -21.12 36.25
CA GLU A 223 -5.21 -19.81 36.27
C GLU A 223 -4.44 -19.64 34.95
N VAL A 224 -4.95 -18.82 34.06
CA VAL A 224 -4.33 -18.55 32.74
C VAL A 224 -3.68 -17.18 32.78
N SER A 225 -2.44 -17.14 32.32
CA SER A 225 -1.63 -15.92 32.20
C SER A 225 -1.16 -15.77 30.75
N ILE A 226 -1.35 -14.58 30.18
CA ILE A 226 -0.80 -14.22 28.87
C ILE A 226 0.17 -13.06 29.10
N ALA A 227 1.41 -13.22 28.66
CA ALA A 227 2.41 -12.16 28.62
C ALA A 227 2.63 -11.69 27.18
N PHE A 228 2.79 -10.38 27.01
CA PHE A 228 3.22 -9.73 25.79
C PHE A 228 4.59 -9.09 26.05
N THR A 229 5.61 -9.47 25.27
CA THR A 229 6.95 -8.88 25.33
C THR A 229 7.26 -8.11 24.06
N PHE A 230 8.04 -7.03 24.19
CA PHE A 230 8.43 -6.20 23.06
C PHE A 230 9.81 -5.57 23.27
N LYS A 231 10.63 -5.55 22.21
CA LYS A 231 11.99 -5.02 22.16
C LYS A 231 12.00 -3.55 21.72
N ASN A 232 13.01 -2.81 22.16
CA ASN A 232 13.43 -1.58 21.48
C ASN A 232 13.84 -1.83 20.02
N GLY A 233 13.78 -0.78 19.22
CA GLY A 233 14.39 -0.76 17.89
C GLY A 233 13.50 -1.29 16.77
N GLN A 234 14.14 -1.69 15.66
CA GLN A 234 13.47 -2.13 14.44
C GLN A 234 14.20 -3.32 13.77
N GLY A 235 14.98 -4.07 14.56
CA GLY A 235 15.76 -5.23 14.11
C GLY A 235 17.07 -4.85 13.41
N THR A 236 17.64 -3.69 13.73
CA THR A 236 18.78 -3.08 13.01
C THR A 236 20.01 -2.93 13.90
N LYS A 237 21.05 -2.28 13.37
CA LYS A 237 22.23 -1.86 14.15
C LYS A 237 21.97 -0.62 15.02
N GLU A 238 20.93 0.16 14.71
CA GLU A 238 20.56 1.36 15.47
C GLU A 238 19.95 1.02 16.83
N ASP A 239 19.28 -0.13 16.91
CA ASP A 239 18.80 -0.78 18.14
C ASP A 239 19.86 -0.85 19.27
N ARG A 240 21.16 -0.78 18.90
CA ARG A 240 22.35 -0.89 19.77
C ARG A 240 23.10 0.42 19.99
N CYS A 241 22.55 1.57 19.59
CA CYS A 241 23.21 2.87 19.76
C CYS A 241 23.39 3.28 21.24
N GLY A 242 22.54 2.78 22.14
CA GLY A 242 22.42 3.24 23.53
C GLY A 242 21.42 4.38 23.67
N GLY A 243 21.22 4.86 24.90
CA GLY A 243 20.30 5.96 25.22
C GLY A 243 18.83 5.58 25.36
N VAL A 244 18.44 4.36 24.98
CA VAL A 244 17.08 3.81 25.16
C VAL A 244 16.81 3.55 26.64
N TRP A 245 15.64 3.96 27.14
CA TRP A 245 15.17 3.73 28.51
C TRP A 245 13.70 3.33 28.52
N CYS A 246 13.25 2.68 29.61
CA CYS A 246 11.90 2.17 29.75
C CYS A 246 11.23 2.72 31.03
N GLN A 247 9.91 2.90 31.02
CA GLN A 247 9.15 3.34 32.20
C GLN A 247 7.78 2.65 32.24
N ASP A 248 7.47 2.03 33.37
CA ASP A 248 6.15 1.46 33.65
C ASP A 248 5.10 2.53 33.96
N PHE A 249 3.87 2.31 33.47
CA PHE A 249 2.77 3.26 33.57
C PHE A 249 1.43 2.60 33.95
N ARG A 250 0.52 3.42 34.48
CA ARG A 250 -0.90 3.12 34.65
C ARG A 250 -1.71 4.33 34.17
N LEU A 251 -2.73 4.09 33.37
CA LEU A 251 -3.72 5.08 32.93
C LEU A 251 -5.11 4.47 33.02
N ASP A 252 -6.08 5.24 33.50
CA ASP A 252 -7.48 4.81 33.52
C ASP A 252 -8.01 4.75 32.08
N CYS A 253 -8.79 3.73 31.73
CA CYS A 253 -9.22 3.51 30.35
C CYS A 253 -10.75 3.51 30.18
N ASP A 254 -11.50 2.76 31.01
CA ASP A 254 -12.96 2.75 30.98
C ASP A 254 -13.51 2.26 32.33
N GLY A 255 -14.46 3.01 32.91
CA GLY A 255 -14.93 2.80 34.28
C GLY A 255 -13.77 2.66 35.29
N ASP A 256 -13.81 1.60 36.10
CA ASP A 256 -12.76 1.25 37.07
C ASP A 256 -11.56 0.48 36.45
N ALA A 257 -11.58 0.23 35.13
CA ALA A 257 -10.50 -0.48 34.43
C ALA A 257 -9.36 0.46 34.02
N ALA A 258 -8.13 -0.05 34.05
CA ALA A 258 -6.94 0.72 33.72
C ALA A 258 -5.98 -0.02 32.79
N ALA A 259 -5.42 0.69 31.81
CA ALA A 259 -4.27 0.26 31.04
C ALA A 259 -3.02 0.30 31.93
N LYS A 260 -2.43 -0.87 32.22
CA LYS A 260 -1.13 -0.99 32.91
C LYS A 260 -0.11 -1.53 31.91
N GLY A 261 1.06 -0.88 31.82
CA GLY A 261 1.98 -1.13 30.71
C GLY A 261 3.39 -0.60 30.93
N VAL A 262 4.20 -0.63 29.87
CA VAL A 262 5.56 -0.11 29.82
C VAL A 262 5.77 0.66 28.52
N ALA A 263 6.35 1.85 28.62
CA ALA A 263 6.85 2.61 27.48
C ALA A 263 8.36 2.39 27.30
N ILE A 264 8.82 2.32 26.05
CA ILE A 264 10.23 2.18 25.63
C ILE A 264 10.58 3.41 24.80
N HIS A 265 11.33 4.34 25.39
CA HIS A 265 11.72 5.61 24.76
C HIS A 265 13.07 5.46 24.05
N GLN A 266 13.12 5.87 22.79
CA GLN A 266 14.22 5.61 21.86
C GLN A 266 14.31 6.68 20.76
N GLU A 267 15.28 6.57 19.86
CA GLU A 267 15.38 7.40 18.66
C GLU A 267 15.65 6.55 17.42
N PHE A 268 15.08 6.95 16.29
CA PHE A 268 15.36 6.40 14.96
C PHE A 268 15.98 7.48 14.09
N SER A 269 17.24 7.32 13.70
CA SER A 269 18.01 8.29 12.93
C SER A 269 18.01 9.72 13.52
N GLY A 270 17.86 9.87 14.85
CA GLY A 270 17.75 11.14 15.57
C GLY A 270 16.33 11.70 15.71
N MET A 271 15.31 10.96 15.25
CA MET A 271 13.89 11.28 15.47
C MET A 271 13.38 10.52 16.69
N LYS A 272 12.76 11.21 17.65
CA LYS A 272 12.21 10.58 18.86
C LYS A 272 11.09 9.60 18.54
N CYS A 273 11.12 8.46 19.23
CA CYS A 273 10.03 7.49 19.23
C CYS A 273 9.83 6.95 20.65
N SER A 274 8.59 6.68 21.04
CA SER A 274 8.29 5.75 22.13
C SER A 274 7.39 4.62 21.64
N TYR A 275 7.77 3.38 21.94
CA TYR A 275 6.85 2.24 21.86
C TYR A 275 6.11 2.11 23.19
N GLY A 276 4.85 1.70 23.17
CA GLY A 276 4.07 1.38 24.36
C GLY A 276 3.46 -0.01 24.23
N ILE A 277 3.58 -0.83 25.28
CA ILE A 277 2.80 -2.06 25.43
C ILE A 277 2.00 -1.99 26.73
N ALA A 278 0.73 -2.38 26.68
CA ALA A 278 -0.14 -2.41 27.86
C ALA A 278 -1.10 -3.60 27.83
N ALA A 279 -1.67 -3.89 29.00
CA ALA A 279 -2.82 -4.77 29.17
C ALA A 279 -3.88 -4.09 30.05
N LYS A 280 -5.15 -4.44 29.83
CA LYS A 280 -6.29 -3.91 30.59
C LYS A 280 -6.45 -4.65 31.91
N GLN A 281 -6.29 -3.94 33.01
CA GLN A 281 -6.52 -4.42 34.36
C GLN A 281 -7.99 -4.18 34.75
N THR A 282 -8.64 -5.19 35.32
CA THR A 282 -10.02 -5.14 35.83
C THR A 282 -10.11 -5.83 37.20
N GLU A 283 -11.28 -5.89 37.84
CA GLU A 283 -11.47 -6.70 39.06
C GLU A 283 -11.13 -8.18 38.87
N LYS A 284 -11.29 -8.72 37.65
CA LYS A 284 -11.07 -10.13 37.32
C LYS A 284 -9.67 -10.40 36.75
N ILE A 285 -8.99 -9.37 36.23
CA ILE A 285 -7.74 -9.48 35.48
C ILE A 285 -6.63 -8.74 36.22
N SER A 286 -5.77 -9.49 36.89
CA SER A 286 -4.53 -8.95 37.47
C SER A 286 -3.52 -8.66 36.36
N VAL A 287 -2.84 -7.52 36.41
CA VAL A 287 -1.80 -7.14 35.44
C VAL A 287 -0.49 -6.83 36.17
N SER A 288 0.59 -7.37 35.65
CA SER A 288 1.96 -7.27 36.16
C SER A 288 2.91 -6.80 35.04
N VAL A 289 4.03 -6.18 35.40
CA VAL A 289 4.98 -5.58 34.43
C VAL A 289 6.42 -6.01 34.71
N LEU A 290 7.21 -6.04 33.64
CA LEU A 290 8.65 -6.19 33.64
C LEU A 290 9.23 -5.02 32.82
N THR A 291 9.65 -3.97 33.51
CA THR A 291 10.08 -2.71 32.87
C THR A 291 11.26 -2.94 31.92
N THR A 292 12.19 -3.84 32.25
CA THR A 292 13.38 -4.15 31.46
C THR A 292 13.78 -5.64 31.55
N PHE A 293 14.27 -6.21 30.44
CA PHE A 293 14.95 -7.52 30.34
C PHE A 293 15.92 -7.53 29.14
N ASP A 294 16.89 -8.46 29.10
CA ASP A 294 17.86 -8.55 27.98
C ASP A 294 17.34 -9.46 26.83
N PRO A 295 17.01 -8.91 25.64
CA PRO A 295 16.57 -9.69 24.48
C PRO A 295 17.68 -10.53 23.81
N ASN A 296 18.96 -10.28 24.14
CA ASN A 296 20.12 -11.09 23.72
C ASN A 296 20.49 -12.15 24.77
N GLY A 297 19.94 -12.06 25.98
CA GLY A 297 20.14 -13.00 27.06
C GLY A 297 19.40 -14.32 26.86
N SER A 298 19.39 -15.17 27.89
CA SER A 298 18.69 -16.47 27.83
C SER A 298 17.17 -16.37 27.92
N GLY A 299 16.63 -15.20 28.28
CA GLY A 299 15.21 -14.99 28.55
C GLY A 299 14.72 -15.60 29.88
N ALA A 300 15.63 -16.08 30.74
CA ALA A 300 15.30 -16.77 31.99
C ALA A 300 14.44 -15.94 32.95
N GLU A 301 14.71 -14.63 33.06
CA GLU A 301 14.00 -13.72 33.97
C GLU A 301 12.49 -13.60 33.66
N VAL A 302 12.15 -13.51 32.37
CA VAL A 302 10.77 -13.62 31.85
C VAL A 302 10.23 -15.03 32.13
N TRP A 303 10.99 -16.05 31.73
CA TRP A 303 10.49 -17.43 31.67
C TRP A 303 10.20 -18.04 33.03
N GLN A 304 11.11 -17.90 34.00
CA GLN A 304 10.92 -18.45 35.34
C GLN A 304 9.87 -17.64 36.14
N SER A 305 9.78 -16.30 35.96
CA SER A 305 8.72 -15.50 36.59
C SER A 305 7.31 -16.00 36.22
N LEU A 306 7.04 -16.22 34.94
CA LEU A 306 5.76 -16.75 34.45
C LEU A 306 5.50 -18.20 34.90
N LYS A 307 6.56 -18.99 35.15
CA LYS A 307 6.48 -20.40 35.55
C LYS A 307 6.33 -20.60 37.05
N GLU A 308 6.91 -19.71 37.85
CA GLU A 308 6.80 -19.72 39.31
C GLU A 308 5.50 -19.05 39.76
N ARG A 309 5.14 -17.91 39.15
CA ARG A 309 4.09 -17.00 39.67
C ARG A 309 2.94 -16.74 38.70
N GLY A 310 3.08 -17.01 37.41
CA GLY A 310 2.12 -16.58 36.38
C GLY A 310 2.10 -15.06 36.15
N ALA A 311 3.13 -14.35 36.61
CA ALA A 311 3.18 -12.89 36.63
C ALA A 311 4.63 -12.38 36.63
N PHE A 312 4.81 -11.13 36.22
CA PHE A 312 6.05 -10.37 36.39
C PHE A 312 6.06 -9.67 37.77
N SER A 313 6.61 -8.46 37.91
CA SER A 313 6.41 -7.70 39.15
C SER A 313 5.00 -7.13 39.20
N ASP A 314 4.33 -7.23 40.33
CA ASP A 314 3.06 -6.54 40.55
C ASP A 314 3.29 -5.05 40.87
N ASP A 315 4.42 -4.73 41.51
CA ASP A 315 4.85 -3.37 41.86
C ASP A 315 5.10 -2.51 40.62
N ILE A 316 4.46 -1.34 40.58
CA ILE A 316 4.72 -0.27 39.61
C ILE A 316 5.70 0.71 40.27
N SER A 317 6.84 0.93 39.64
CA SER A 317 7.88 1.85 40.11
C SER A 317 7.60 3.30 39.70
N PHE A 318 6.89 3.50 38.59
CA PHE A 318 6.76 4.75 37.84
C PHE A 318 8.11 5.45 37.54
N THR A 319 9.22 4.74 37.71
CA THR A 319 10.58 5.29 37.72
C THR A 319 11.29 4.89 36.44
N PRO A 320 11.79 5.85 35.63
CA PRO A 320 12.57 5.55 34.44
C PRO A 320 13.75 4.61 34.72
N SER A 321 13.93 3.60 33.87
CA SER A 321 15.12 2.75 33.90
C SER A 321 16.37 3.59 33.59
N PRO A 322 17.56 3.17 34.05
CA PRO A 322 18.81 3.68 33.51
C PRO A 322 18.83 3.53 31.98
N PRO A 323 19.29 4.54 31.21
CA PRO A 323 19.46 4.39 29.77
C PRO A 323 20.51 3.35 29.41
N THR A 324 20.23 2.58 28.35
CA THR A 324 21.14 1.57 27.77
C THR A 324 22.50 2.15 27.39
N SER A 325 23.57 1.39 27.66
CA SER A 325 24.89 1.66 27.11
C SER A 325 24.99 1.21 25.66
N LYS A 326 25.84 1.88 24.87
CA LYS A 326 26.10 1.50 23.48
C LYS A 326 26.54 0.03 23.37
N GLY A 327 25.88 -0.72 22.48
CA GLY A 327 26.05 -2.17 22.30
C GLY A 327 24.98 -3.01 22.97
N GLN A 328 24.26 -2.48 23.96
CA GLN A 328 23.11 -3.14 24.60
C GLN A 328 21.84 -2.93 23.77
N GLU A 329 20.89 -3.84 23.96
CA GLU A 329 19.48 -3.73 23.53
C GLU A 329 18.62 -4.00 24.77
N ILE A 330 17.33 -3.66 24.72
CA ILE A 330 16.44 -3.81 25.86
C ILE A 330 15.04 -4.18 25.40
N ALA A 331 14.34 -4.95 26.22
CA ALA A 331 12.95 -5.32 26.00
C ALA A 331 12.14 -5.19 27.28
N SER A 332 10.83 -5.07 27.15
CA SER A 332 9.89 -4.94 28.26
C SER A 332 8.78 -5.98 28.12
N GLY A 333 8.06 -6.24 29.21
CA GLY A 333 6.93 -7.17 29.23
C GLY A 333 5.76 -6.67 30.07
N VAL A 334 4.55 -7.01 29.63
CA VAL A 334 3.32 -6.89 30.41
C VAL A 334 2.62 -8.25 30.44
N CYS A 335 2.12 -8.67 31.61
CA CYS A 335 1.46 -9.97 31.78
C CYS A 335 0.12 -9.81 32.50
N ALA A 336 -0.95 -10.25 31.85
CA ALA A 336 -2.31 -10.29 32.37
C ALA A 336 -2.67 -11.72 32.78
N ARG A 337 -3.33 -11.87 33.94
CA ARG A 337 -3.64 -13.17 34.56
C ARG A 337 -5.03 -13.16 35.19
N GLN A 338 -5.81 -14.21 34.89
CA GLN A 338 -7.19 -14.43 35.32
C GLN A 338 -7.38 -15.91 35.71
N LEU A 339 -8.22 -16.18 36.71
CA LEU A 339 -8.77 -17.52 36.96
C LEU A 339 -9.98 -17.75 36.05
N ILE A 340 -9.89 -18.72 35.15
CA ILE A 340 -10.97 -19.12 34.24
C ILE A 340 -11.55 -20.44 34.74
N LYS A 341 -12.83 -20.47 35.12
CA LYS A 341 -13.45 -21.69 35.65
C LYS A 341 -13.72 -22.74 34.57
N THR A 342 -14.01 -23.96 35.01
CA THR A 342 -14.54 -25.04 34.17
C THR A 342 -15.74 -24.58 33.33
N ASN A 343 -15.65 -24.69 32.01
CA ASN A 343 -16.64 -24.23 31.01
C ASN A 343 -16.93 -22.72 31.00
N GLU A 344 -16.04 -21.88 31.54
CA GLU A 344 -16.10 -20.42 31.39
C GLU A 344 -15.09 -19.90 30.34
N ASN A 345 -15.32 -18.69 29.85
CA ASN A 345 -14.41 -17.95 28.98
C ASN A 345 -13.67 -16.86 29.78
N GLY A 346 -12.37 -16.69 29.51
CA GLY A 346 -11.61 -15.49 29.88
C GLY A 346 -11.37 -14.60 28.66
N VAL A 347 -11.09 -13.32 28.90
CA VAL A 347 -10.74 -12.34 27.85
C VAL A 347 -9.58 -11.50 28.35
N PHE A 348 -8.52 -11.34 27.56
CA PHE A 348 -7.37 -10.50 27.90
C PHE A 348 -7.11 -9.47 26.80
N GLU A 349 -7.17 -8.19 27.13
CA GLU A 349 -7.04 -7.09 26.18
C GLU A 349 -5.65 -6.44 26.31
N PHE A 350 -4.89 -6.40 25.21
CA PHE A 350 -3.57 -5.77 25.11
C PHE A 350 -3.55 -4.70 24.01
N SER A 351 -2.59 -3.78 24.09
CA SER A 351 -2.30 -2.80 23.04
C SER A 351 -0.80 -2.69 22.75
N LEU A 352 -0.49 -2.34 21.50
CA LEU A 352 0.82 -1.91 21.04
C LEU A 352 0.67 -0.55 20.35
N SER A 353 1.40 0.47 20.79
CA SER A 353 1.40 1.81 20.19
C SER A 353 2.82 2.30 19.91
N TRP A 354 3.00 3.21 18.95
CA TRP A 354 4.30 3.81 18.64
C TRP A 354 4.21 5.32 18.34
N ASP A 355 4.45 6.16 19.35
CA ASP A 355 4.50 7.61 19.16
C ASP A 355 5.85 8.01 18.55
N MET A 356 5.85 8.42 17.28
CA MET A 356 6.98 9.00 16.56
C MET A 356 6.48 10.20 15.73
N PRO A 357 6.19 11.35 16.39
CA PRO A 357 5.29 12.36 15.86
C PRO A 357 5.98 13.37 14.93
N LYS A 358 7.27 13.64 15.18
CA LYS A 358 8.13 14.46 14.32
C LYS A 358 9.05 13.57 13.51
N VAL A 359 9.05 13.74 12.18
CA VAL A 359 9.78 12.89 11.23
C VAL A 359 10.57 13.72 10.21
N GLN A 360 11.56 13.08 9.58
CA GLN A 360 12.42 13.62 8.54
C GLN A 360 12.62 12.57 7.44
N PHE A 361 12.87 13.02 6.21
CA PHE A 361 13.33 12.16 5.11
C PHE A 361 14.88 12.13 5.07
N GLY A 362 15.46 11.44 4.09
CA GLY A 362 16.90 11.18 4.08
C GLY A 362 17.81 12.39 3.85
N ALA A 363 17.31 13.49 3.26
CA ALA A 363 18.10 14.73 3.14
C ALA A 363 18.13 15.53 4.45
N LYS A 364 17.05 15.46 5.25
CA LYS A 364 16.88 16.11 6.57
C LYS A 364 16.89 17.64 6.51
N GLU A 365 16.39 18.20 5.42
CA GLU A 365 16.27 19.65 5.27
C GLU A 365 15.06 20.18 6.06
N ASN A 366 13.96 19.41 6.10
CA ASN A 366 12.74 19.75 6.82
C ASN A 366 12.43 18.75 7.93
N THR A 367 11.55 19.14 8.86
CA THR A 367 11.04 18.26 9.92
C THR A 367 9.52 18.37 9.99
N TYR A 368 8.85 17.25 9.69
CA TYR A 368 7.42 17.17 9.48
C TYR A 368 6.69 16.59 10.69
N THR A 369 5.39 16.88 10.84
CA THR A 369 4.48 16.41 11.89
C THR A 369 3.52 15.40 11.30
N ARG A 370 3.51 14.15 11.80
CA ARG A 370 2.53 13.15 11.40
C ARG A 370 1.12 13.54 11.86
N ARG A 371 0.11 13.27 11.03
CA ARG A 371 -1.30 13.62 11.21
C ARG A 371 -1.82 13.46 12.65
N TYR A 372 -1.63 12.28 13.23
CA TYR A 372 -2.16 11.96 14.56
C TYR A 372 -1.62 12.89 15.66
N ALA A 373 -0.41 13.44 15.51
CA ALA A 373 0.25 14.25 16.52
C ALA A 373 -0.47 15.56 16.85
N GLN A 374 -1.41 16.02 16.01
CA GLN A 374 -2.29 17.15 16.36
C GLN A 374 -3.18 16.84 17.58
N PHE A 375 -3.50 15.55 17.82
CA PHE A 375 -4.38 15.10 18.90
C PHE A 375 -3.62 14.68 20.17
N PHE A 376 -2.31 14.38 20.08
CA PHE A 376 -1.51 13.85 21.19
C PHE A 376 -0.25 14.66 21.53
N GLY A 377 0.11 15.65 20.71
CA GLY A 377 1.34 16.43 20.85
C GLY A 377 2.53 15.86 20.06
N THR A 378 3.66 16.58 20.11
CA THR A 378 4.82 16.37 19.21
C THR A 378 6.11 15.94 19.94
N ASN A 379 5.99 15.49 21.21
CA ASN A 379 7.13 15.24 22.09
C ASN A 379 7.84 13.88 21.87
N GLY A 380 7.15 12.86 21.37
CA GLY A 380 7.65 11.48 21.30
C GLY A 380 7.41 10.65 22.57
N ASP A 381 6.47 11.04 23.43
CA ASP A 381 6.15 10.45 24.73
C ASP A 381 4.67 10.00 24.88
N ALA A 382 3.84 10.09 23.83
CA ALA A 382 2.40 9.83 23.91
C ALA A 382 1.97 8.34 23.81
N ALA A 383 2.93 7.42 23.75
CA ALA A 383 2.62 5.99 23.61
C ALA A 383 1.75 5.40 24.74
N PRO A 384 1.86 5.81 26.03
CA PRO A 384 0.93 5.41 27.08
C PRO A 384 -0.52 5.84 26.80
N GLN A 385 -0.73 7.09 26.38
CA GLN A 385 -2.03 7.67 26.08
C GLN A 385 -2.69 6.93 24.90
N LEU A 386 -1.91 6.61 23.86
CA LEU A 386 -2.35 5.79 22.73
C LEU A 386 -2.71 4.37 23.17
N CYS A 387 -1.96 3.76 24.10
CA CYS A 387 -2.28 2.44 24.66
C CYS A 387 -3.61 2.45 25.43
N GLY A 388 -3.84 3.48 26.26
CA GLY A 388 -5.09 3.65 27.02
C GLY A 388 -6.30 3.90 26.11
N LEU A 389 -6.13 4.77 25.10
CA LEU A 389 -7.13 5.02 24.06
C LEU A 389 -7.49 3.72 23.31
N THR A 390 -6.49 2.94 22.91
CA THR A 390 -6.67 1.68 22.17
C THR A 390 -7.47 0.67 22.96
N LEU A 391 -7.17 0.49 24.26
CA LEU A 391 -7.87 -0.44 25.14
C LEU A 391 -9.30 -0.01 25.51
N ARG A 392 -9.68 1.23 25.22
CA ARG A 392 -11.06 1.74 25.29
C ARG A 392 -11.78 1.66 23.95
N ASN A 393 -11.15 2.09 22.86
CA ASN A 393 -11.81 2.35 21.59
C ASN A 393 -11.88 1.14 20.63
N TYR A 394 -11.06 0.09 20.81
CA TYR A 394 -11.06 -1.05 19.88
C TYR A 394 -12.41 -1.76 19.65
N PRO A 395 -13.37 -1.87 20.60
CA PRO A 395 -14.66 -2.51 20.33
C PRO A 395 -15.47 -1.71 19.30
N MET A 396 -15.46 -0.38 19.43
CA MET A 396 -16.07 0.55 18.47
C MET A 396 -15.33 0.54 17.12
N TRP A 397 -14.02 0.26 17.11
CA TRP A 397 -13.31 -0.03 15.86
C TRP A 397 -13.80 -1.34 15.23
N GLU A 398 -13.93 -2.44 15.98
CA GLU A 398 -14.44 -3.72 15.45
C GLU A 398 -15.86 -3.58 14.89
N GLU A 399 -16.78 -2.91 15.61
CA GLU A 399 -18.14 -2.60 15.15
C GLU A 399 -18.14 -1.80 13.84
N LYS A 400 -17.36 -0.71 13.76
CA LYS A 400 -17.22 0.07 12.53
C LYS A 400 -16.63 -0.77 11.39
N ILE A 401 -15.62 -1.61 11.67
CA ILE A 401 -14.96 -2.47 10.67
C ILE A 401 -15.96 -3.47 10.09
N GLU A 402 -16.77 -4.11 10.93
CA GLU A 402 -17.83 -5.01 10.48
C GLU A 402 -18.87 -4.26 9.64
N ALA A 403 -19.32 -3.09 10.08
CA ALA A 403 -20.32 -2.30 9.37
C ALA A 403 -19.90 -1.90 7.94
N TRP A 404 -18.61 -1.60 7.67
CA TRP A 404 -18.15 -1.27 6.31
C TRP A 404 -17.74 -2.49 5.48
N GLN A 405 -17.34 -3.60 6.10
CA GLN A 405 -17.06 -4.86 5.39
C GLN A 405 -18.37 -5.60 5.01
N ASP A 406 -19.41 -5.49 5.84
CA ASP A 406 -20.67 -6.23 5.77
C ASP A 406 -21.37 -6.25 4.41
N PRO A 407 -21.54 -5.12 3.67
CA PRO A 407 -22.25 -5.12 2.39
C PRO A 407 -21.63 -6.08 1.36
N VAL A 408 -20.30 -6.19 1.36
CA VAL A 408 -19.55 -7.11 0.48
C VAL A 408 -19.61 -8.54 1.03
N LEU A 409 -19.43 -8.73 2.35
CA LEU A 409 -19.43 -10.04 2.99
C LEU A 409 -20.79 -10.75 2.91
N LYS A 410 -21.89 -10.01 3.10
CA LYS A 410 -23.28 -10.51 3.17
C LYS A 410 -24.00 -10.60 1.83
N SER A 411 -23.40 -10.12 0.74
CA SER A 411 -23.90 -10.39 -0.62
C SER A 411 -23.91 -11.89 -0.90
N GLY A 412 -25.04 -12.40 -1.43
CA GLY A 412 -25.14 -13.78 -1.91
C GLY A 412 -24.46 -14.03 -3.27
N SER A 413 -24.15 -12.96 -4.00
CA SER A 413 -23.74 -13.00 -5.41
C SER A 413 -22.24 -12.84 -5.64
N LEU A 414 -21.49 -12.33 -4.66
CA LEU A 414 -20.04 -12.08 -4.79
C LEU A 414 -19.19 -13.34 -4.49
N PRO A 415 -18.16 -13.66 -5.30
CA PRO A 415 -17.29 -14.82 -5.07
C PRO A 415 -16.55 -14.78 -3.71
N ALA A 416 -16.37 -15.95 -3.09
CA ALA A 416 -15.70 -16.07 -1.79
C ALA A 416 -14.22 -15.59 -1.83
N TRP A 417 -13.49 -15.84 -2.93
CA TRP A 417 -12.14 -15.30 -3.14
C TRP A 417 -12.15 -13.76 -3.19
N TYR A 418 -13.15 -13.15 -3.83
CA TYR A 418 -13.22 -11.70 -4.01
C TYR A 418 -13.42 -11.01 -2.66
N LYS A 419 -14.33 -11.53 -1.83
CA LYS A 419 -14.56 -11.11 -0.43
C LYS A 419 -13.28 -11.20 0.42
N SER A 420 -12.39 -12.15 0.13
CA SER A 420 -11.06 -12.20 0.76
C SER A 420 -10.10 -11.16 0.19
N ALA A 421 -10.09 -10.96 -1.12
CA ALA A 421 -9.09 -10.17 -1.83
C ALA A 421 -9.29 -8.66 -1.62
N ILE A 422 -10.51 -8.15 -1.82
CA ILE A 422 -10.87 -6.72 -1.78
C ILE A 422 -10.39 -6.02 -0.51
N PHE A 423 -10.54 -6.68 0.65
CA PHE A 423 -10.08 -6.17 1.94
C PHE A 423 -8.60 -6.46 2.17
N ASN A 424 -8.09 -7.66 1.86
CA ASN A 424 -6.69 -8.00 2.20
C ASN A 424 -5.64 -7.32 1.30
N GLU A 425 -5.97 -6.92 0.06
CA GLU A 425 -5.08 -6.08 -0.77
C GLU A 425 -5.01 -4.62 -0.25
N LEU A 426 -6.02 -4.16 0.51
CA LEU A 426 -6.05 -2.83 1.13
C LEU A 426 -4.95 -2.64 2.21
N TYR A 427 -4.25 -3.71 2.61
CA TYR A 427 -3.09 -3.66 3.52
C TYR A 427 -2.05 -2.62 3.12
N PHE A 428 -1.91 -2.36 1.82
CA PHE A 428 -0.92 -1.46 1.25
C PHE A 428 -1.22 0.03 1.55
N ILE A 429 -2.44 0.38 1.97
CA ILE A 429 -2.76 1.76 2.37
C ILE A 429 -2.07 2.16 3.69
N SER A 430 -1.90 1.24 4.65
CA SER A 430 -1.00 1.45 5.80
C SER A 430 0.44 1.03 5.45
N ASP A 431 0.63 -0.21 5.01
CA ASP A 431 1.94 -0.88 4.87
C ASP A 431 2.57 -0.73 3.47
N GLY A 432 2.20 0.33 2.75
CA GLY A 432 2.80 0.80 1.50
C GLY A 432 3.77 1.97 1.68
N GLY A 433 4.38 2.09 2.86
CA GLY A 433 5.37 3.11 3.18
C GLY A 433 4.73 4.46 3.48
N SER A 434 3.46 4.43 3.89
CA SER A 434 2.60 5.60 3.99
C SER A 434 3.16 6.67 4.92
N VAL A 435 2.91 7.93 4.54
CA VAL A 435 3.27 9.14 5.27
C VAL A 435 2.09 10.10 5.17
N TRP A 436 1.59 10.55 6.32
CA TRP A 436 0.49 11.50 6.40
C TRP A 436 0.89 12.60 7.37
N ILE A 437 1.00 13.83 6.88
CA ILE A 437 1.59 14.96 7.61
C ILE A 437 0.67 16.18 7.62
N GLU A 438 0.88 17.07 8.59
CA GLU A 438 0.20 18.36 8.64
C GLU A 438 0.61 19.31 7.51
N ALA A 439 -0.28 20.21 7.12
CA ALA A 439 -0.06 21.13 6.00
C ALA A 439 0.64 22.44 6.39
N SER A 440 0.60 22.83 7.67
CA SER A 440 0.93 24.20 8.14
C SER A 440 2.41 24.48 8.41
N GLU A 441 3.30 23.51 8.17
CA GLU A 441 4.68 23.55 8.69
C GLU A 441 5.64 24.50 7.95
N SER A 442 5.23 25.06 6.80
CA SER A 442 5.97 26.13 6.11
C SER A 442 5.71 27.54 6.67
N ASN A 443 4.96 27.67 7.77
CA ASN A 443 4.35 28.92 8.25
C ASN A 443 3.38 29.59 7.25
N THR A 444 3.00 28.85 6.21
CA THR A 444 1.96 29.21 5.24
C THR A 444 0.96 28.06 5.19
N LEU A 445 -0.33 28.39 5.23
CA LEU A 445 -1.36 27.44 4.86
C LEU A 445 -1.29 27.17 3.36
N SER A 446 -1.76 26.00 2.92
CA SER A 446 -2.09 25.77 1.52
C SER A 446 -3.23 26.71 1.11
N GLU A 447 -3.34 27.03 -0.18
CA GLU A 447 -4.55 27.68 -0.71
C GLU A 447 -5.76 26.72 -0.69
N HIS A 448 -5.52 25.40 -0.55
CA HIS A 448 -6.54 24.36 -0.57
C HIS A 448 -7.08 24.04 0.82
N LEU A 449 -8.36 24.34 1.07
CA LEU A 449 -9.02 24.02 2.35
C LEU A 449 -8.93 22.54 2.72
N THR A 450 -9.12 21.63 1.74
CA THR A 450 -8.99 20.18 1.98
C THR A 450 -7.57 19.77 2.38
N VAL A 451 -6.52 20.42 1.84
CA VAL A 451 -5.14 20.13 2.26
C VAL A 451 -4.86 20.69 3.66
N ASN A 452 -5.40 21.87 4.00
CA ASN A 452 -5.27 22.44 5.34
C ASN A 452 -5.99 21.62 6.42
N GLU A 453 -7.23 21.18 6.14
CA GLU A 453 -8.04 20.42 7.09
C GLU A 453 -7.50 19.00 7.28
N PHE A 454 -7.16 18.30 6.18
CA PHE A 454 -6.81 16.88 6.21
C PHE A 454 -5.30 16.59 6.11
N GLY A 455 -4.44 17.60 5.91
CA GLY A 455 -3.00 17.40 5.74
C GLY A 455 -2.59 16.89 4.36
N ARG A 456 -1.28 16.64 4.15
CA ARG A 456 -0.73 16.04 2.91
C ARG A 456 -0.55 14.53 3.07
N PHE A 457 -0.90 13.77 2.04
CA PHE A 457 -0.76 12.31 2.03
C PHE A 457 0.21 11.80 0.96
N ALA A 458 1.02 10.80 1.32
CA ALA A 458 1.91 10.09 0.41
C ALA A 458 2.04 8.61 0.75
N TYR A 459 2.20 7.75 -0.26
CA TYR A 459 2.53 6.34 -0.14
C TYR A 459 3.41 5.90 -1.33
N LEU A 460 4.19 4.84 -1.16
CA LEU A 460 5.16 4.42 -2.18
C LEU A 460 4.47 3.68 -3.33
N GLU A 461 5.06 3.76 -4.51
CA GLU A 461 4.79 2.91 -5.66
C GLU A 461 4.96 1.42 -5.32
N GLY A 462 6.06 1.07 -4.64
CA GLY A 462 6.22 -0.24 -4.02
C GLY A 462 7.36 -0.30 -2.99
N GLN A 463 7.47 -1.43 -2.28
CA GLN A 463 8.53 -1.63 -1.29
C GLN A 463 9.92 -1.82 -1.94
N GLU A 464 10.00 -2.17 -3.23
CA GLU A 464 11.23 -2.15 -4.04
C GLU A 464 11.41 -0.85 -4.84
N TYR A 465 10.31 -0.18 -5.22
CA TYR A 465 10.28 1.01 -6.07
C TYR A 465 9.88 2.22 -5.21
N ARG A 466 10.87 2.85 -4.59
CA ARG A 466 10.67 3.85 -3.52
C ARG A 466 10.51 5.25 -4.10
N MET A 467 9.40 5.46 -4.78
CA MET A 467 8.94 6.77 -5.27
C MET A 467 7.55 7.02 -4.70
N PHE A 468 7.28 8.24 -4.24
CA PHE A 468 6.01 8.57 -3.61
C PHE A 468 4.94 8.98 -4.63
N ASN A 469 3.73 8.46 -4.46
CA ASN A 469 2.51 8.73 -5.24
C ASN A 469 2.67 8.64 -6.76
N THR A 470 3.53 7.73 -7.27
CA THR A 470 3.83 7.62 -8.70
C THR A 470 2.56 7.56 -9.54
N TYR A 471 2.38 8.54 -10.42
CA TYR A 471 1.06 9.04 -10.76
C TYR A 471 0.34 8.23 -11.85
N ASP A 472 1.11 7.74 -12.81
CA ASP A 472 0.66 6.81 -13.84
C ASP A 472 0.26 5.44 -13.28
N VAL A 473 0.78 5.08 -12.10
CA VAL A 473 0.44 3.89 -11.30
C VAL A 473 -0.73 4.20 -10.34
N HIS A 474 -0.70 5.38 -9.71
CA HIS A 474 -1.75 5.89 -8.82
C HIS A 474 -3.12 5.92 -9.49
N HIS A 475 -3.17 6.25 -10.78
CA HIS A 475 -4.34 6.14 -11.65
C HIS A 475 -5.17 4.86 -11.46
N TYR A 476 -4.50 3.73 -11.24
CA TYR A 476 -5.13 2.43 -11.02
C TYR A 476 -5.54 2.22 -9.55
N SER A 477 -4.70 2.65 -8.59
CA SER A 477 -4.93 2.47 -7.16
C SER A 477 -5.94 3.45 -6.55
N SER A 478 -6.14 4.61 -7.18
CA SER A 478 -6.84 5.76 -6.60
C SER A 478 -8.32 5.55 -6.35
N PHE A 479 -8.93 4.51 -6.93
CA PHE A 479 -10.28 4.06 -6.57
C PHE A 479 -10.40 3.71 -5.08
N ALA A 480 -9.37 3.08 -4.48
CA ALA A 480 -9.38 2.74 -3.06
C ALA A 480 -9.39 3.98 -2.15
N LEU A 481 -8.64 5.04 -2.51
CA LEU A 481 -8.67 6.31 -1.78
C LEU A 481 -9.96 7.09 -2.05
N LEU A 482 -10.42 7.19 -3.30
CA LEU A 482 -11.63 7.92 -3.64
C LEU A 482 -12.87 7.35 -2.94
N MET A 483 -12.98 6.02 -2.87
CA MET A 483 -14.10 5.36 -2.20
C MET A 483 -14.04 5.46 -0.69
N LEU A 484 -12.86 5.25 -0.07
CA LEU A 484 -12.77 5.05 1.38
C LEU A 484 -12.24 6.27 2.14
N TRP A 485 -11.37 7.09 1.54
CA TRP A 485 -10.79 8.30 2.16
C TRP A 485 -10.71 9.44 1.15
N PRO A 486 -11.84 9.89 0.56
CA PRO A 486 -11.85 10.85 -0.55
C PRO A 486 -11.11 12.16 -0.26
N LYS A 487 -11.02 12.63 0.99
CA LYS A 487 -10.25 13.84 1.31
C LYS A 487 -8.73 13.63 1.26
N LEU A 488 -8.22 12.39 1.36
CA LEU A 488 -6.83 12.07 1.04
C LEU A 488 -6.59 12.03 -0.47
N GLN A 489 -7.54 11.47 -1.24
CA GLN A 489 -7.50 11.50 -2.70
C GLN A 489 -7.46 12.95 -3.22
N LEU A 490 -8.39 13.80 -2.76
CA LEU A 490 -8.43 15.20 -3.15
C LEU A 490 -7.18 15.96 -2.69
N SER A 491 -6.66 15.74 -1.47
CA SER A 491 -5.40 16.37 -1.02
C SER A 491 -4.19 16.00 -1.89
N LEU A 492 -4.06 14.73 -2.26
CA LEU A 492 -3.05 14.25 -3.20
C LEU A 492 -3.21 14.91 -4.58
N GLN A 493 -4.43 14.97 -5.10
CA GLN A 493 -4.74 15.62 -6.37
C GLN A 493 -4.42 17.12 -6.37
N TYR A 494 -4.81 17.85 -5.32
CA TYR A 494 -4.49 19.27 -5.12
C TYR A 494 -2.98 19.53 -5.27
N HIS A 495 -2.15 18.72 -4.59
CA HIS A 495 -0.70 18.83 -4.71
C HIS A 495 -0.20 18.58 -6.16
N TYR A 496 -0.77 17.62 -6.89
CA TYR A 496 -0.41 17.42 -8.30
C TYR A 496 -0.84 18.61 -9.18
N GLY A 497 -2.02 19.20 -8.93
CA GLY A 497 -2.48 20.41 -9.60
C GLY A 497 -1.59 21.64 -9.34
N ASP A 498 -0.97 21.73 -8.17
CA ASP A 498 0.04 22.75 -7.87
C ASP A 498 1.30 22.57 -8.75
N THR A 499 1.74 21.34 -8.99
CA THR A 499 2.97 21.05 -9.75
C THR A 499 2.89 21.25 -11.27
N VAL A 500 1.69 21.41 -11.85
CA VAL A 500 1.48 21.48 -13.31
C VAL A 500 2.34 22.56 -13.97
N THR A 501 2.27 23.80 -13.47
CA THR A 501 3.03 24.95 -13.99
C THR A 501 4.41 25.12 -13.34
N VAL A 502 4.80 24.23 -12.42
CA VAL A 502 6.10 24.28 -11.74
C VAL A 502 7.19 23.65 -12.62
N GLU A 503 8.37 24.26 -12.60
CA GLU A 503 9.55 23.86 -13.35
C GLU A 503 10.76 23.70 -12.40
N ASP A 504 11.48 22.59 -12.52
CA ASP A 504 12.78 22.39 -11.87
C ASP A 504 13.88 22.27 -12.93
N LYS A 505 14.78 23.27 -12.91
CA LYS A 505 15.89 23.45 -13.84
C LYS A 505 17.11 22.57 -13.53
N GLU A 506 17.09 21.77 -12.46
CA GLU A 506 18.17 20.84 -12.14
C GLU A 506 18.42 19.87 -13.31
N ARG A 507 19.70 19.64 -13.66
CA ARG A 507 20.09 18.93 -14.88
C ARG A 507 20.31 17.44 -14.63
N VAL A 508 19.23 16.66 -14.64
CA VAL A 508 19.24 15.21 -14.39
C VAL A 508 19.74 14.39 -15.59
N LYS A 509 20.31 13.21 -15.32
CA LYS A 509 20.85 12.28 -16.32
C LYS A 509 19.87 11.13 -16.56
N PHE A 510 19.18 11.13 -17.69
CA PHE A 510 18.22 10.07 -18.00
C PHE A 510 18.93 8.76 -18.38
N LEU A 511 18.63 7.67 -17.67
CA LEU A 511 19.45 6.47 -17.71
C LEU A 511 19.21 5.59 -18.95
N MET A 512 17.99 5.56 -19.50
CA MET A 512 17.65 4.76 -20.68
C MET A 512 18.30 5.33 -21.94
N ALA A 513 17.95 6.56 -22.34
CA ALA A 513 18.52 7.20 -23.53
C ALA A 513 19.95 7.73 -23.31
N GLY A 514 20.32 8.11 -22.08
CA GLY A 514 21.65 8.59 -21.76
C GLY A 514 21.92 10.07 -22.04
N HIS A 515 20.91 10.85 -22.46
CA HIS A 515 21.00 12.31 -22.55
C HIS A 515 20.78 12.98 -21.18
N THR A 516 20.88 14.31 -21.11
CA THR A 516 20.68 15.10 -19.89
C THR A 516 19.58 16.12 -20.15
N GLY A 517 18.54 16.16 -19.32
CA GLY A 517 17.41 17.08 -19.43
C GLY A 517 17.22 17.92 -18.16
N MET A 518 16.03 18.48 -17.98
CA MET A 518 15.60 19.12 -16.73
C MET A 518 14.88 18.09 -15.84
N ARG A 519 14.83 18.32 -14.52
CA ARG A 519 14.12 17.42 -13.60
C ARG A 519 12.61 17.47 -13.81
N LYS A 520 12.06 18.68 -13.99
CA LYS A 520 10.65 18.92 -14.28
C LYS A 520 10.53 20.10 -15.24
N VAL A 521 9.85 19.91 -16.36
CA VAL A 521 9.48 21.00 -17.28
C VAL A 521 8.12 21.58 -16.85
N ALA A 522 7.84 22.84 -17.14
CA ALA A 522 6.50 23.41 -16.94
C ALA A 522 5.44 22.73 -17.83
N ASN A 523 4.16 22.88 -17.46
CA ASN A 523 2.98 22.44 -18.22
C ASN A 523 2.85 20.91 -18.43
N CYS A 524 3.48 20.13 -17.57
CA CYS A 524 3.31 18.68 -17.49
C CYS A 524 3.13 18.21 -16.05
N ILE A 525 2.63 16.99 -15.89
CA ILE A 525 2.49 16.29 -14.61
C ILE A 525 3.80 15.58 -14.27
N PRO A 526 4.34 15.69 -13.04
CA PRO A 526 5.46 14.88 -12.62
C PRO A 526 5.06 13.40 -12.52
N HIS A 527 6.01 12.50 -12.74
CA HIS A 527 5.85 11.07 -12.56
C HIS A 527 5.63 10.72 -11.09
N ASP A 528 6.41 11.32 -10.18
CA ASP A 528 6.35 11.06 -8.74
C ASP A 528 6.62 12.32 -7.92
N ILE A 529 6.23 12.32 -6.63
CA ILE A 529 6.51 13.43 -5.71
C ILE A 529 7.82 13.28 -4.91
N GLY A 530 8.71 12.33 -5.25
CA GLY A 530 10.07 12.24 -4.70
C GLY A 530 10.47 10.89 -4.07
N ASP A 531 11.74 10.82 -3.68
CA ASP A 531 12.45 9.68 -3.05
C ASP A 531 12.49 9.87 -1.52
N PRO A 532 12.19 8.86 -0.67
CA PRO A 532 12.31 8.96 0.79
C PRO A 532 13.74 9.24 1.28
N GLU A 533 14.76 9.07 0.44
CA GLU A 533 16.13 9.51 0.75
C GLU A 533 16.47 10.95 0.29
N ASP A 534 15.50 11.69 -0.24
CA ASP A 534 15.57 13.11 -0.60
C ASP A 534 14.58 13.93 0.26
N GLU A 535 13.95 14.99 -0.27
CA GLU A 535 12.80 15.67 0.34
C GLU A 535 11.58 15.57 -0.60
N PRO A 536 10.63 14.62 -0.34
CA PRO A 536 9.38 14.52 -1.07
C PRO A 536 8.51 15.79 -0.98
N TRP A 537 7.55 15.92 -1.91
CA TRP A 537 6.79 17.14 -2.23
C TRP A 537 7.64 18.33 -2.75
N ILE A 538 8.90 18.46 -2.33
CA ILE A 538 9.82 19.53 -2.75
C ILE A 538 10.61 19.10 -4.00
N ARG A 539 11.24 17.92 -3.97
CA ARG A 539 12.03 17.37 -5.09
C ARG A 539 11.31 16.20 -5.75
N ILE A 540 10.22 16.57 -6.45
CA ILE A 540 9.43 15.75 -7.36
C ILE A 540 10.26 15.22 -8.54
N ASN A 541 9.77 14.21 -9.27
CA ASN A 541 10.53 13.47 -10.29
C ASN A 541 11.87 12.94 -9.72
N ALA A 542 11.79 11.98 -8.80
CA ALA A 542 12.92 11.14 -8.42
C ALA A 542 13.26 10.11 -9.51
N TYR A 543 12.24 9.63 -10.25
CA TYR A 543 12.43 8.78 -11.41
C TYR A 543 13.28 9.49 -12.49
N ASN A 544 14.33 8.83 -12.93
CA ASN A 544 15.24 9.35 -13.95
C ASN A 544 15.66 8.29 -14.99
N ILE A 545 14.88 7.22 -15.15
CA ILE A 545 15.19 6.22 -16.18
C ILE A 545 14.85 6.80 -17.56
N HIS A 546 13.67 7.39 -17.71
CA HIS A 546 13.20 8.13 -18.89
C HIS A 546 12.96 9.62 -18.54
N PRO A 547 13.01 10.55 -19.51
CA PRO A 547 12.30 11.82 -19.39
C PRO A 547 10.80 11.55 -19.30
N THR A 548 10.11 12.18 -18.34
CA THR A 548 8.67 11.98 -18.08
C THR A 548 7.84 13.19 -18.48
N ASP A 549 8.48 14.31 -18.85
CA ASP A 549 7.87 15.52 -19.39
C ASP A 549 7.21 15.33 -20.77
N ASP A 550 7.69 14.36 -21.56
CA ASP A 550 7.06 13.94 -22.83
C ASP A 550 6.26 12.63 -22.69
N TRP A 551 5.92 12.16 -21.47
CA TRP A 551 5.09 10.96 -21.32
C TRP A 551 3.63 11.23 -21.69
N LYS A 552 3.10 10.41 -22.59
CA LYS A 552 1.80 10.60 -23.24
C LYS A 552 0.62 10.25 -22.33
N ASP A 553 0.83 9.55 -21.22
CA ASP A 553 -0.24 9.16 -20.29
C ASP A 553 -0.35 10.04 -19.04
N LEU A 554 0.75 10.57 -18.47
CA LEU A 554 0.74 11.33 -17.20
C LEU A 554 -0.22 12.53 -17.20
N ASN A 555 -0.10 13.44 -18.18
CA ASN A 555 -0.97 14.61 -18.32
C ASN A 555 -2.45 14.21 -18.47
N ILE A 556 -2.70 13.10 -19.14
CA ILE A 556 -4.04 12.61 -19.50
C ILE A 556 -4.69 11.95 -18.29
N LYS A 557 -3.96 11.07 -17.60
CA LYS A 557 -4.37 10.43 -16.34
C LYS A 557 -4.69 11.44 -15.24
N PHE A 558 -4.14 12.66 -15.29
CA PHE A 558 -4.55 13.76 -14.42
C PHE A 558 -5.92 14.32 -14.79
N ILE A 559 -6.14 14.69 -16.06
CA ILE A 559 -7.44 15.18 -16.55
C ILE A 559 -8.55 14.15 -16.28
N LEU A 560 -8.25 12.86 -16.53
CA LEU A 560 -9.13 11.74 -16.23
C LEU A 560 -9.51 11.67 -14.74
N GLN A 561 -8.50 11.70 -13.85
CA GLN A 561 -8.75 11.61 -12.41
C GLN A 561 -9.43 12.86 -11.84
N VAL A 562 -9.11 14.07 -12.32
CA VAL A 562 -9.81 15.31 -11.94
C VAL A 562 -11.31 15.17 -12.23
N TYR A 563 -11.68 14.77 -13.43
CA TYR A 563 -13.11 14.65 -13.75
C TYR A 563 -13.79 13.52 -12.97
N ARG A 564 -13.15 12.35 -12.81
CA ARG A 564 -13.69 11.25 -11.98
C ARG A 564 -13.90 11.69 -10.54
N ASP A 565 -12.92 12.36 -9.95
CA ASP A 565 -12.92 12.73 -8.53
C ASP A 565 -13.95 13.84 -8.27
N TYR A 566 -14.11 14.79 -9.21
CA TYR A 566 -15.25 15.71 -9.25
C TYR A 566 -16.58 14.97 -9.38
N ALA A 567 -16.75 14.09 -10.38
CA ALA A 567 -18.01 13.37 -10.65
C ALA A 567 -18.41 12.40 -9.53
N ALA A 568 -17.48 12.08 -8.63
CA ALA A 568 -17.69 11.26 -7.44
C ALA A 568 -18.06 12.05 -6.18
N THR A 569 -17.57 13.29 -6.06
CA THR A 569 -17.68 14.11 -4.83
C THR A 569 -18.62 15.30 -4.98
N HIS A 570 -18.87 15.73 -6.22
CA HIS A 570 -19.54 16.96 -6.61
C HIS A 570 -18.92 18.24 -5.99
N ASP A 571 -17.63 18.17 -5.64
CA ASP A 571 -16.84 19.25 -5.06
C ASP A 571 -16.54 20.30 -6.16
N MET A 572 -17.33 21.38 -6.19
CA MET A 572 -17.25 22.43 -7.21
C MET A 572 -15.98 23.29 -7.05
N ASP A 573 -15.56 23.58 -5.81
CA ASP A 573 -14.34 24.35 -5.54
C ASP A 573 -13.10 23.60 -6.08
N TYR A 574 -13.08 22.27 -5.92
CA TYR A 574 -12.07 21.41 -6.55
C TYR A 574 -12.10 21.50 -8.08
N LEU A 575 -13.28 21.47 -8.71
CA LEU A 575 -13.39 21.58 -10.17
C LEU A 575 -12.94 22.95 -10.70
N ASP A 576 -13.38 24.04 -10.07
CA ASP A 576 -13.01 25.41 -10.46
C ASP A 576 -11.49 25.64 -10.35
N PHE A 577 -10.82 25.07 -9.33
CA PHE A 577 -9.36 25.12 -9.24
C PHE A 577 -8.67 24.23 -10.29
N MET A 578 -9.16 23.01 -10.50
CA MET A 578 -8.48 22.01 -11.32
C MET A 578 -8.67 22.20 -12.82
N TYR A 579 -9.80 22.77 -13.25
CA TYR A 579 -10.11 22.91 -14.67
C TYR A 579 -9.06 23.76 -15.43
N PRO A 580 -8.62 24.95 -14.96
CA PRO A 580 -7.52 25.69 -15.59
C PRO A 580 -6.21 24.91 -15.68
N LYS A 581 -5.91 24.04 -14.70
CA LYS A 581 -4.74 23.14 -14.74
C LYS A 581 -4.90 22.12 -15.87
N CYS A 582 -6.10 21.55 -16.03
CA CYS A 582 -6.43 20.64 -17.12
C CYS A 582 -6.32 21.32 -18.49
N GLN A 583 -6.78 22.57 -18.65
CA GLN A 583 -6.63 23.33 -19.89
C GLN A 583 -5.15 23.47 -20.32
N VAL A 584 -4.26 23.79 -19.37
CA VAL A 584 -2.80 23.85 -19.63
C VAL A 584 -2.23 22.50 -20.10
N LEU A 585 -2.67 21.40 -19.50
CA LEU A 585 -2.22 20.06 -19.86
C LEU A 585 -2.74 19.61 -21.24
N VAL A 586 -3.97 19.99 -21.61
CA VAL A 586 -4.53 19.76 -22.96
C VAL A 586 -3.75 20.55 -23.99
N GLU A 587 -3.48 21.83 -23.75
CA GLU A 587 -2.72 22.67 -24.69
C GLU A 587 -1.30 22.14 -24.89
N SER A 588 -0.64 21.66 -23.83
CA SER A 588 0.66 21.00 -23.97
C SER A 588 0.56 19.66 -24.72
N ALA A 589 -0.53 18.89 -24.52
CA ALA A 589 -0.74 17.60 -25.18
C ALA A 589 -1.11 17.73 -26.67
N LYS A 590 -1.72 18.84 -27.11
CA LYS A 590 -1.94 19.14 -28.54
C LYS A 590 -0.64 19.06 -29.35
N ALA A 591 0.49 19.39 -28.74
CA ALA A 591 1.80 19.31 -29.40
C ALA A 591 2.25 17.86 -29.70
N TRP A 592 1.53 16.83 -29.23
CA TRP A 592 1.81 15.41 -29.50
C TRP A 592 1.05 14.84 -30.72
N ASP A 593 0.01 15.51 -31.24
CA ASP A 593 -0.58 15.21 -32.54
C ASP A 593 0.42 15.65 -33.64
N LYS A 594 1.06 14.70 -34.34
CA LYS A 594 2.15 15.02 -35.29
C LYS A 594 1.72 14.99 -36.76
N ASP A 595 0.69 14.23 -37.12
CA ASP A 595 0.12 14.24 -38.47
C ASP A 595 -1.11 15.15 -38.62
N GLY A 596 -1.60 15.72 -37.51
CA GLY A 596 -2.66 16.70 -37.49
C GLY A 596 -4.04 16.06 -37.61
N ASP A 597 -4.25 14.85 -37.09
CA ASP A 597 -5.51 14.10 -37.21
C ASP A 597 -6.42 14.14 -35.95
N GLY A 598 -5.94 14.67 -34.84
CA GLY A 598 -6.70 14.80 -33.58
C GLY A 598 -6.37 13.73 -32.54
N VAL A 599 -5.52 12.76 -32.86
CA VAL A 599 -4.97 11.78 -31.90
C VAL A 599 -3.50 12.07 -31.63
N ILE A 600 -3.04 11.86 -30.40
CA ILE A 600 -1.63 12.02 -30.04
C ILE A 600 -0.78 10.83 -30.50
N ASP A 601 0.46 11.09 -30.90
CA ASP A 601 1.43 10.07 -31.31
C ASP A 601 2.43 9.75 -30.20
N ASN A 602 2.57 8.46 -29.84
CA ASN A 602 3.70 7.95 -29.07
C ASN A 602 5.00 8.02 -29.89
N GLY A 603 6.11 8.35 -29.24
CA GLY A 603 7.34 8.79 -29.89
C GLY A 603 8.18 7.71 -30.58
N GLY A 604 7.81 6.43 -30.52
CA GLY A 604 8.69 5.33 -30.93
C GLY A 604 9.78 5.01 -29.91
N TYR A 605 9.52 5.37 -28.66
CA TYR A 605 10.24 4.93 -27.46
C TYR A 605 9.19 4.69 -26.36
N ALA A 606 9.56 4.14 -25.21
CA ALA A 606 8.61 4.00 -24.11
C ALA A 606 8.44 5.35 -23.40
N ASP A 607 7.25 5.93 -23.56
CA ASP A 607 6.83 7.26 -23.12
C ASP A 607 5.48 7.21 -22.38
N GLN A 608 5.28 6.17 -21.57
CA GLN A 608 4.08 5.92 -20.74
C GLN A 608 4.37 4.80 -19.70
N THR A 609 3.43 4.50 -18.78
CA THR A 609 3.59 3.56 -17.64
C THR A 609 4.27 2.21 -17.94
N PHE A 610 4.06 1.64 -19.14
CA PHE A 610 4.81 0.48 -19.64
C PHE A 610 6.19 0.96 -20.14
N ASP A 611 7.04 1.40 -19.20
CA ASP A 611 8.30 2.11 -19.44
C ASP A 611 9.40 1.31 -20.17
N ALA A 612 9.15 0.03 -20.46
CA ALA A 612 10.00 -0.85 -21.24
C ALA A 612 9.31 -1.44 -22.48
N TRP A 613 8.06 -1.05 -22.80
CA TRP A 613 7.32 -1.47 -23.99
C TRP A 613 7.07 -0.26 -24.91
N VAL A 614 7.50 -0.35 -26.16
CA VAL A 614 7.59 0.81 -27.08
C VAL A 614 6.36 0.92 -27.96
N MET A 615 5.63 2.03 -27.83
CA MET A 615 4.54 2.43 -28.72
C MET A 615 5.03 3.46 -29.76
N LYS A 616 4.43 3.49 -30.94
CA LYS A 616 4.73 4.49 -31.99
C LYS A 616 3.52 4.89 -32.82
N GLY A 617 3.31 6.20 -32.95
CA GLY A 617 2.10 6.76 -33.57
C GLY A 617 0.93 6.72 -32.58
N ALA A 618 -0.30 6.82 -33.07
CA ALA A 618 -1.46 6.58 -32.21
C ALA A 618 -1.41 5.17 -31.62
N SER A 619 -1.61 5.05 -30.30
CA SER A 619 -1.75 3.77 -29.60
C SER A 619 -3.16 3.60 -29.04
N SER A 620 -3.61 2.35 -28.91
CA SER A 620 -4.92 2.07 -28.28
C SER A 620 -4.98 2.60 -26.84
N TYR A 621 -3.85 2.53 -26.13
CA TYR A 621 -3.71 2.96 -24.75
C TYR A 621 -3.72 4.49 -24.59
N CYS A 622 -2.69 5.20 -25.09
CA CYS A 622 -2.59 6.65 -24.92
C CYS A 622 -3.61 7.41 -25.77
N GLY A 623 -3.83 6.97 -27.02
CA GLY A 623 -4.85 7.55 -27.90
C GLY A 623 -6.27 7.37 -27.35
N GLY A 624 -6.57 6.18 -26.78
CA GLY A 624 -7.87 5.92 -26.18
C GLY A 624 -8.12 6.78 -24.93
N MET A 625 -7.12 6.92 -24.05
CA MET A 625 -7.22 7.82 -22.90
C MET A 625 -7.32 9.30 -23.33
N TRP A 626 -6.65 9.72 -24.41
CA TRP A 626 -6.73 11.08 -24.95
C TRP A 626 -8.14 11.49 -25.39
N LEU A 627 -8.83 10.65 -26.16
CA LEU A 627 -10.22 10.91 -26.56
C LEU A 627 -11.13 11.06 -25.33
N VAL A 628 -10.90 10.25 -24.30
CA VAL A 628 -11.67 10.31 -23.06
C VAL A 628 -11.36 11.57 -22.25
N ALA A 629 -10.10 12.01 -22.19
CA ALA A 629 -9.75 13.28 -21.57
C ALA A 629 -10.41 14.47 -22.30
N LEU A 630 -10.42 14.48 -23.65
CA LEU A 630 -11.18 15.48 -24.41
C LEU A 630 -12.69 15.43 -24.09
N ARG A 631 -13.27 14.23 -23.99
CA ARG A 631 -14.68 14.06 -23.62
C ARG A 631 -15.00 14.52 -22.19
N MET A 632 -14.04 14.42 -21.27
CA MET A 632 -14.14 14.93 -19.91
C MET A 632 -13.94 16.45 -19.86
N MET A 633 -13.07 17.02 -20.69
CA MET A 633 -12.98 18.48 -20.86
C MET A 633 -14.29 19.06 -21.39
N VAL A 634 -14.97 18.41 -22.36
CA VAL A 634 -16.33 18.80 -22.79
C VAL A 634 -17.34 18.76 -21.63
N ALA A 635 -17.22 17.79 -20.72
CA ALA A 635 -18.10 17.70 -19.55
C ALA A 635 -17.82 18.81 -18.53
N MET A 636 -16.55 19.04 -18.19
CA MET A 636 -16.14 20.11 -17.26
C MET A 636 -16.48 21.50 -17.82
N ALA A 637 -16.17 21.75 -19.08
CA ALA A 637 -16.52 23.00 -19.76
C ALA A 637 -18.03 23.26 -19.73
N GLY A 638 -18.86 22.23 -19.96
CA GLY A 638 -20.31 22.32 -19.87
C GLY A 638 -20.81 22.63 -18.45
N VAL A 639 -20.26 21.97 -17.43
CA VAL A 639 -20.57 22.24 -16.01
C VAL A 639 -20.21 23.68 -15.61
N LEU A 640 -19.08 24.18 -16.11
CA LEU A 640 -18.55 25.51 -15.79
C LEU A 640 -19.08 26.63 -16.72
N GLY A 641 -20.04 26.34 -17.60
CA GLY A 641 -20.63 27.31 -18.54
C GLY A 641 -19.68 27.84 -19.63
N ARG A 642 -18.58 27.12 -19.90
CA ARG A 642 -17.50 27.49 -20.83
C ARG A 642 -17.82 27.08 -22.28
N THR A 643 -18.92 27.62 -22.83
CA THR A 643 -19.48 27.14 -24.11
C THR A 643 -18.49 27.16 -25.29
N GLU A 644 -17.60 28.15 -25.38
CA GLU A 644 -16.61 28.23 -26.47
C GLU A 644 -15.56 27.11 -26.37
N GLU A 645 -14.99 26.91 -25.19
CA GLU A 645 -14.04 25.85 -24.86
C GLU A 645 -14.68 24.46 -25.03
N GLN A 646 -15.95 24.32 -24.63
CA GLN A 646 -16.75 23.11 -24.82
C GLN A 646 -16.88 22.73 -26.31
N MET A 647 -17.12 23.71 -27.18
CA MET A 647 -17.18 23.49 -28.63
C MET A 647 -15.82 23.15 -29.24
N GLU A 648 -14.72 23.75 -28.75
CA GLU A 648 -13.36 23.40 -29.17
C GLU A 648 -13.02 21.94 -28.83
N TYR A 649 -13.18 21.53 -27.58
CA TYR A 649 -12.88 20.17 -27.15
C TYR A 649 -13.79 19.13 -27.81
N GLN A 650 -15.05 19.48 -28.11
CA GLN A 650 -15.95 18.62 -28.87
C GLN A 650 -15.47 18.45 -30.33
N ALA A 651 -15.05 19.52 -30.99
CA ALA A 651 -14.53 19.45 -32.36
C ALA A 651 -13.20 18.66 -32.44
N MET A 652 -12.34 18.78 -31.42
CA MET A 652 -11.13 17.95 -31.29
C MET A 652 -11.50 16.47 -31.11
N LEU A 653 -12.48 16.17 -30.25
CA LEU A 653 -12.95 14.83 -29.96
C LEU A 653 -13.56 14.16 -31.20
N ASP A 654 -14.46 14.84 -31.92
CA ASP A 654 -15.13 14.28 -33.10
C ASP A 654 -14.12 13.91 -34.20
N LYS A 655 -13.15 14.80 -34.45
CA LYS A 655 -12.04 14.55 -35.36
C LYS A 655 -11.16 13.37 -34.92
N GLY A 656 -10.78 13.33 -33.63
CA GLY A 656 -9.90 12.30 -33.07
C GLY A 656 -10.52 10.90 -33.04
N LYS A 657 -11.84 10.78 -32.86
CA LYS A 657 -12.54 9.48 -32.89
C LYS A 657 -12.49 8.82 -34.27
N ASP A 658 -12.84 9.56 -35.32
CA ASP A 658 -12.77 9.11 -36.71
C ASP A 658 -11.35 8.64 -37.08
N ALA A 659 -10.34 9.37 -36.59
CA ALA A 659 -8.93 9.08 -36.77
C ALA A 659 -8.47 7.81 -36.02
N PHE A 660 -8.76 7.70 -34.71
CA PHE A 660 -8.42 6.57 -33.86
C PHE A 660 -9.02 5.27 -34.38
N GLU A 661 -10.31 5.28 -34.68
CA GLU A 661 -11.06 4.14 -35.23
C GLU A 661 -10.42 3.67 -36.54
N LYS A 662 -10.15 4.60 -37.47
CA LYS A 662 -9.50 4.32 -38.76
C LYS A 662 -8.04 3.85 -38.65
N LYS A 663 -7.27 4.35 -37.66
CA LYS A 663 -5.86 3.97 -37.43
C LYS A 663 -5.73 2.60 -36.77
N LEU A 664 -6.66 2.21 -35.89
CA LEU A 664 -6.44 1.11 -34.94
C LEU A 664 -7.48 -0.02 -34.94
N TRP A 665 -8.74 0.21 -35.36
CA TRP A 665 -9.74 -0.86 -35.37
C TRP A 665 -9.46 -1.85 -36.51
N ASN A 666 -9.20 -3.11 -36.16
CA ASN A 666 -8.87 -4.16 -37.14
C ASN A 666 -10.07 -5.07 -37.52
N GLY A 667 -11.27 -4.76 -37.02
CA GLY A 667 -12.47 -5.59 -37.20
C GLY A 667 -12.70 -6.64 -36.10
N SER A 668 -11.89 -6.65 -35.04
CA SER A 668 -12.11 -7.50 -33.85
C SER A 668 -11.57 -6.88 -32.55
N TYR A 669 -10.48 -6.12 -32.62
CA TYR A 669 -9.90 -5.41 -31.48
C TYR A 669 -9.18 -4.13 -31.96
N TYR A 670 -8.69 -3.33 -31.01
CA TYR A 670 -7.83 -2.17 -31.33
C TYR A 670 -6.36 -2.60 -31.31
N ASN A 671 -5.67 -2.36 -32.43
CA ASN A 671 -4.24 -2.57 -32.56
C ASN A 671 -3.47 -1.83 -31.45
N TYR A 672 -2.38 -2.42 -30.96
CA TYR A 672 -1.49 -1.84 -29.96
C TYR A 672 -1.02 -0.43 -30.36
N ASP A 673 -0.54 -0.27 -31.60
CA ASP A 673 -0.26 1.03 -32.20
C ASP A 673 -0.49 1.07 -33.72
N SER A 674 -0.39 2.28 -34.28
CA SER A 674 -0.54 2.55 -35.71
C SER A 674 0.81 2.50 -36.45
N SER A 675 1.79 1.76 -35.93
CA SER A 675 3.13 1.65 -36.53
C SER A 675 3.17 0.62 -37.67
N THR A 676 4.26 0.65 -38.44
CA THR A 676 4.59 -0.40 -39.43
C THR A 676 5.45 -1.53 -38.83
N SER A 677 5.45 -1.69 -37.51
CA SER A 677 6.24 -2.73 -36.82
C SER A 677 5.59 -4.11 -36.99
N GLY A 678 6.39 -5.19 -36.86
CA GLY A 678 5.87 -6.57 -36.88
C GLY A 678 5.08 -6.97 -35.62
N TYR A 679 4.67 -6.00 -34.79
CA TYR A 679 3.94 -6.17 -33.54
C TYR A 679 2.87 -5.09 -33.30
N HIS A 680 2.59 -4.21 -34.28
CA HIS A 680 1.58 -3.15 -34.17
C HIS A 680 0.17 -3.71 -33.85
N ASP A 681 -0.07 -4.95 -34.26
CA ASP A 681 -1.29 -5.75 -34.11
C ASP A 681 -1.34 -6.60 -32.82
N SER A 682 -0.43 -6.38 -31.86
CA SER A 682 -0.50 -7.09 -30.57
C SER A 682 -1.79 -6.78 -29.82
N ILE A 683 -2.41 -7.82 -29.24
CA ILE A 683 -3.58 -7.69 -28.37
C ILE A 683 -3.07 -7.28 -26.98
N MET A 684 -3.13 -5.99 -26.71
CA MET A 684 -2.78 -5.43 -25.40
C MET A 684 -3.94 -5.59 -24.42
N ALA A 685 -3.68 -6.04 -23.19
CA ALA A 685 -4.70 -6.23 -22.17
C ALA A 685 -5.39 -4.92 -21.76
N ASP A 686 -4.65 -3.81 -21.75
CA ASP A 686 -5.11 -2.48 -21.32
C ASP A 686 -5.54 -1.57 -22.50
N GLN A 687 -5.78 -2.13 -23.70
CA GLN A 687 -6.12 -1.37 -24.91
C GLN A 687 -7.42 -0.52 -24.80
N LEU A 688 -8.22 -0.73 -23.75
CA LEU A 688 -9.46 -0.01 -23.45
C LEU A 688 -9.40 0.76 -22.12
N ALA A 689 -8.20 1.12 -21.62
CA ALA A 689 -8.02 1.96 -20.43
C ALA A 689 -8.84 3.26 -20.49
N GLY A 690 -8.98 3.86 -21.68
CA GLY A 690 -9.88 4.99 -21.93
C GLY A 690 -11.34 4.66 -21.61
N GLN A 691 -11.93 3.66 -22.27
CA GLN A 691 -13.34 3.25 -22.07
C GLN A 691 -13.64 2.92 -20.61
N TRP A 692 -12.73 2.20 -19.94
CA TRP A 692 -12.81 1.91 -18.52
C TRP A 692 -12.97 3.18 -17.68
N PHE A 693 -12.11 4.18 -17.89
CA PHE A 693 -12.14 5.42 -17.11
C PHE A 693 -13.29 6.36 -17.50
N LEU A 694 -13.68 6.38 -18.78
CA LEU A 694 -14.86 7.08 -19.29
C LEU A 694 -16.11 6.63 -18.53
N LYS A 695 -16.35 5.32 -18.53
CA LYS A 695 -17.52 4.72 -17.91
C LYS A 695 -17.45 4.80 -16.40
N ALA A 696 -16.30 4.49 -15.77
CA ALA A 696 -16.09 4.65 -14.34
C ALA A 696 -16.40 6.06 -13.82
N SER A 697 -16.20 7.10 -14.63
CA SER A 697 -16.48 8.50 -14.26
C SER A 697 -17.94 8.92 -14.44
N GLY A 698 -18.85 8.00 -14.80
CA GLY A 698 -20.28 8.29 -14.95
C GLY A 698 -20.68 8.88 -16.31
N LEU A 699 -19.81 8.78 -17.33
CA LEU A 699 -20.11 9.19 -18.71
C LEU A 699 -20.33 7.95 -19.60
N PRO A 700 -21.56 7.42 -19.74
CA PRO A 700 -21.87 6.30 -20.64
C PRO A 700 -21.94 6.76 -22.11
N ASP A 701 -20.85 7.36 -22.62
CA ASP A 701 -20.79 7.96 -23.96
C ASP A 701 -20.24 6.99 -25.01
N ASN A 702 -21.13 6.14 -25.52
CA ASN A 702 -20.85 5.18 -26.60
C ASN A 702 -20.52 5.84 -27.96
N SER A 703 -20.46 7.18 -28.05
CA SER A 703 -19.93 7.84 -29.26
C SER A 703 -18.40 7.82 -29.29
N VAL A 704 -17.72 7.71 -28.14
CA VAL A 704 -16.24 7.70 -28.06
C VAL A 704 -15.66 6.37 -28.53
N PHE A 705 -16.27 5.26 -28.11
CA PHE A 705 -15.95 3.92 -28.59
C PHE A 705 -17.25 3.17 -28.90
N PRO A 706 -17.44 2.62 -30.11
CA PRO A 706 -18.64 1.86 -30.45
C PRO A 706 -18.81 0.65 -29.54
N ALA A 707 -20.01 0.49 -28.94
CA ALA A 707 -20.26 -0.53 -27.91
C ALA A 707 -19.98 -1.97 -28.39
N ASP A 708 -20.28 -2.29 -29.66
CA ASP A 708 -19.96 -3.60 -30.25
C ASP A 708 -18.46 -3.81 -30.42
N HIS A 709 -17.69 -2.75 -30.70
CA HIS A 709 -16.22 -2.82 -30.82
C HIS A 709 -15.58 -2.99 -29.45
N VAL A 710 -16.04 -2.24 -28.44
CA VAL A 710 -15.69 -2.43 -27.01
C VAL A 710 -15.93 -3.88 -26.58
N ARG A 711 -17.14 -4.42 -26.83
CA ARG A 711 -17.49 -5.79 -26.46
C ARG A 711 -16.62 -6.84 -27.17
N THR A 712 -16.37 -6.66 -28.46
CA THR A 712 -15.59 -7.62 -29.26
C THR A 712 -14.10 -7.57 -28.88
N ALA A 713 -13.56 -6.39 -28.59
CA ALA A 713 -12.20 -6.23 -28.08
C ALA A 713 -12.04 -6.88 -26.70
N LEU A 714 -12.94 -6.63 -25.74
CA LEU A 714 -12.90 -7.26 -24.41
C LEU A 714 -12.96 -8.80 -24.48
N LEU A 715 -13.84 -9.35 -25.32
CA LEU A 715 -13.92 -10.80 -25.54
C LEU A 715 -12.67 -11.36 -26.24
N THR A 716 -12.01 -10.58 -27.10
CA THR A 716 -10.74 -10.94 -27.74
C THR A 716 -9.58 -10.94 -26.73
N ILE A 717 -9.52 -9.97 -25.82
CA ILE A 717 -8.54 -9.93 -24.72
C ILE A 717 -8.79 -11.11 -23.78
N TYR A 718 -10.03 -11.35 -23.37
CA TYR A 718 -10.39 -12.49 -22.51
C TYR A 718 -9.99 -13.84 -23.13
N LYS A 719 -10.26 -14.04 -24.42
CA LYS A 719 -9.87 -15.26 -25.14
C LYS A 719 -8.35 -15.47 -25.15
N ASN A 720 -7.57 -14.45 -25.52
CA ASN A 720 -6.14 -14.62 -25.81
C ASN A 720 -5.26 -14.33 -24.58
N ASN A 721 -5.42 -13.17 -23.95
CA ASN A 721 -4.58 -12.71 -22.85
C ASN A 721 -4.92 -13.37 -21.50
N VAL A 722 -6.14 -13.90 -21.34
CA VAL A 722 -6.61 -14.54 -20.10
C VAL A 722 -6.73 -16.05 -20.27
N LEU A 723 -7.69 -16.54 -21.07
CA LEU A 723 -7.93 -17.99 -21.21
C LEU A 723 -6.75 -18.76 -21.81
N GLY A 724 -5.92 -18.11 -22.64
CA GLY A 724 -4.67 -18.68 -23.15
C GLY A 724 -3.65 -19.08 -22.06
N PHE A 725 -3.78 -18.53 -20.84
CA PHE A 725 -2.80 -18.69 -19.76
C PHE A 725 -3.40 -19.42 -18.56
N GLN A 726 -3.22 -20.75 -18.57
CA GLN A 726 -3.77 -21.67 -17.56
C GLN A 726 -5.30 -21.56 -17.42
N ASP A 727 -6.05 -21.42 -18.52
CA ASP A 727 -7.52 -21.20 -18.45
C ASP A 727 -7.86 -19.99 -17.55
N GLY A 728 -7.18 -18.85 -17.74
CA GLY A 728 -7.39 -17.63 -16.95
C GLY A 728 -6.91 -17.68 -15.49
N HIS A 729 -6.41 -18.82 -14.99
CA HIS A 729 -5.91 -18.94 -13.60
C HIS A 729 -4.61 -18.14 -13.34
N MET A 730 -4.05 -17.50 -14.38
CA MET A 730 -2.93 -16.54 -14.26
C MET A 730 -3.32 -15.08 -14.45
N GLY A 731 -4.59 -14.73 -14.66
CA GLY A 731 -5.00 -13.35 -14.94
C GLY A 731 -4.72 -12.95 -16.38
N ALA A 732 -4.52 -11.66 -16.64
CA ALA A 732 -4.24 -11.14 -17.99
C ALA A 732 -2.74 -10.93 -18.20
N ILE A 733 -2.16 -11.55 -19.22
CA ILE A 733 -0.82 -11.17 -19.71
C ILE A 733 -0.93 -9.87 -20.51
N ASN A 734 0.05 -8.97 -20.38
CA ASN A 734 -0.03 -7.64 -20.96
C ASN A 734 -0.12 -7.65 -22.50
N GLY A 735 0.61 -8.53 -23.18
CA GLY A 735 0.62 -8.62 -24.64
C GLY A 735 0.53 -10.05 -25.18
N THR A 736 -0.42 -10.28 -26.09
CA THR A 736 -0.43 -11.48 -26.95
C THR A 736 -0.40 -11.09 -28.42
N ARG A 737 0.03 -12.03 -29.27
CA ARG A 737 -0.01 -11.93 -30.73
C ARG A 737 -1.34 -12.52 -31.24
N PRO A 738 -1.85 -12.11 -32.42
CA PRO A 738 -3.14 -12.61 -32.92
C PRO A 738 -3.22 -14.12 -33.21
N ASP A 739 -2.09 -14.84 -33.18
CA ASP A 739 -2.02 -16.30 -33.25
C ASP A 739 -2.17 -17.00 -31.87
N GLY A 740 -2.29 -16.22 -30.78
CA GLY A 740 -2.39 -16.69 -29.40
C GLY A 740 -1.06 -16.84 -28.66
N ASN A 741 0.08 -16.57 -29.30
CA ASN A 741 1.39 -16.60 -28.62
C ASN A 741 1.60 -15.36 -27.74
N MET A 742 2.50 -15.47 -26.75
CA MET A 742 2.98 -14.31 -25.98
C MET A 742 3.68 -13.30 -26.90
N ASP A 743 3.46 -12.01 -26.66
CA ASP A 743 4.32 -10.97 -27.23
C ASP A 743 5.66 -10.94 -26.49
N LEU A 744 6.75 -11.17 -27.22
CA LEU A 744 8.13 -11.25 -26.69
C LEU A 744 8.96 -9.99 -26.97
N THR A 745 8.35 -8.90 -27.43
CA THR A 745 9.05 -7.64 -27.75
C THR A 745 9.62 -6.94 -26.52
N SER A 746 8.98 -7.07 -25.37
CA SER A 746 9.39 -6.47 -24.11
C SER A 746 9.32 -7.47 -22.94
N PRO A 747 10.18 -7.35 -21.92
CA PRO A 747 9.93 -7.99 -20.63
C PRO A 747 8.53 -7.70 -20.07
N GLN A 748 7.98 -6.51 -20.33
CA GLN A 748 6.66 -6.11 -19.83
C GLN A 748 5.50 -6.70 -20.64
N SER A 749 5.68 -7.04 -21.92
CA SER A 749 4.65 -7.72 -22.70
C SER A 749 4.46 -9.17 -22.27
N GLU A 750 5.51 -9.78 -21.71
CA GLU A 750 5.53 -11.13 -21.10
C GLU A 750 5.03 -11.18 -19.64
N GLU A 751 4.70 -10.04 -19.04
CA GLU A 751 4.28 -9.93 -17.65
C GLU A 751 2.75 -9.93 -17.49
N PHE A 752 2.30 -10.44 -16.35
CA PHE A 752 0.94 -10.30 -15.84
C PHE A 752 0.96 -9.19 -14.79
N TRP A 753 0.42 -8.01 -15.12
CA TRP A 753 0.34 -6.91 -14.16
C TRP A 753 -0.93 -7.06 -13.30
N THR A 754 -0.75 -7.06 -11.98
CA THR A 754 -1.82 -7.31 -11.01
C THR A 754 -2.90 -6.24 -11.09
N GLY A 755 -2.50 -4.96 -11.02
CA GLY A 755 -3.40 -3.82 -11.11
C GLY A 755 -4.11 -3.71 -12.45
N VAL A 756 -3.43 -4.02 -13.56
CA VAL A 756 -4.05 -4.04 -14.91
C VAL A 756 -5.05 -5.18 -15.02
N THR A 757 -4.74 -6.37 -14.49
CA THR A 757 -5.68 -7.50 -14.46
C THR A 757 -6.94 -7.15 -13.65
N TYR A 758 -6.81 -6.48 -12.51
CA TYR A 758 -7.97 -6.03 -11.73
C TYR A 758 -8.75 -4.89 -12.42
N ALA A 759 -8.07 -3.93 -13.06
CA ALA A 759 -8.71 -2.87 -13.83
C ALA A 759 -9.49 -3.42 -15.04
N LEU A 760 -8.89 -4.31 -15.83
CA LEU A 760 -9.56 -5.02 -16.93
C LEU A 760 -10.77 -5.83 -16.43
N GLY A 761 -10.65 -6.50 -15.28
CA GLY A 761 -11.77 -7.18 -14.62
C GLY A 761 -12.92 -6.21 -14.27
N ALA A 762 -12.59 -4.99 -13.82
CA ALA A 762 -13.58 -3.93 -13.61
C ALA A 762 -14.21 -3.46 -14.91
N THR A 763 -13.45 -3.25 -15.99
CA THR A 763 -13.96 -2.89 -17.33
C THR A 763 -14.95 -3.92 -17.84
N MET A 764 -14.62 -5.21 -17.74
CA MET A 764 -15.52 -6.31 -18.11
C MET A 764 -16.84 -6.25 -17.32
N ILE A 765 -16.79 -6.06 -16.00
CA ILE A 765 -17.99 -5.94 -15.15
C ILE A 765 -18.80 -4.67 -15.48
N GLN A 766 -18.16 -3.54 -15.81
CA GLN A 766 -18.84 -2.34 -16.29
C GLN A 766 -19.55 -2.55 -17.64
N GLU A 767 -19.02 -3.41 -18.51
CA GLU A 767 -19.63 -3.82 -19.80
C GLU A 767 -20.54 -5.06 -19.71
N GLY A 768 -20.88 -5.51 -18.49
CA GLY A 768 -21.77 -6.65 -18.26
C GLY A 768 -21.17 -8.03 -18.56
N LEU A 769 -19.87 -8.11 -18.81
CA LEU A 769 -19.07 -9.34 -18.90
C LEU A 769 -18.65 -9.77 -17.48
N ILE A 770 -19.65 -10.10 -16.65
CA ILE A 770 -19.47 -10.28 -15.20
C ILE A 770 -18.63 -11.52 -14.88
N GLU A 771 -18.90 -12.63 -15.56
CA GLU A 771 -18.17 -13.90 -15.35
C GLU A 771 -16.72 -13.78 -15.85
N GLU A 772 -16.53 -13.18 -17.01
CA GLU A 772 -15.22 -12.92 -17.61
C GLU A 772 -14.38 -11.99 -16.74
N GLY A 773 -14.98 -10.93 -16.19
CA GLY A 773 -14.31 -9.97 -15.32
C GLY A 773 -13.87 -10.60 -13.99
N PHE A 774 -14.74 -11.37 -13.33
CA PHE A 774 -14.35 -12.10 -12.12
C PHE A 774 -13.34 -13.22 -12.40
N LYS A 775 -13.45 -13.96 -13.52
CA LYS A 775 -12.46 -14.99 -13.91
C LYS A 775 -11.08 -14.37 -14.17
N THR A 776 -11.04 -13.22 -14.84
CA THR A 776 -9.81 -12.44 -15.10
C THR A 776 -9.17 -11.99 -13.79
N ALA A 777 -9.93 -11.33 -12.91
CA ALA A 777 -9.44 -10.87 -11.63
C ALA A 777 -9.03 -12.01 -10.68
N TYR A 778 -9.75 -13.14 -10.71
CA TYR A 778 -9.43 -14.33 -9.91
C TYR A 778 -8.03 -14.88 -10.20
N GLY A 779 -7.59 -14.89 -11.45
CA GLY A 779 -6.27 -15.43 -11.81
C GLY A 779 -5.10 -14.67 -11.17
N ALA A 780 -5.24 -13.36 -10.97
CA ALA A 780 -4.26 -12.56 -10.22
C ALA A 780 -4.27 -12.89 -8.72
N TYR A 781 -5.47 -12.98 -8.11
CA TYR A 781 -5.59 -13.42 -6.71
C TYR A 781 -4.99 -14.82 -6.52
N HIS A 782 -5.39 -15.79 -7.35
CA HIS A 782 -4.96 -17.18 -7.27
C HIS A 782 -3.44 -17.33 -7.41
N THR A 783 -2.85 -16.70 -8.44
CA THR A 783 -1.40 -16.77 -8.64
C THR A 783 -0.63 -16.14 -7.48
N CYS A 784 -1.07 -14.98 -6.98
CA CYS A 784 -0.40 -14.33 -5.85
C CYS A 784 -0.62 -15.06 -4.51
N TRP A 785 -1.87 -15.27 -4.09
CA TRP A 785 -2.22 -15.68 -2.74
C TRP A 785 -2.14 -17.19 -2.52
N ASP A 786 -2.65 -17.99 -3.48
CA ASP A 786 -2.71 -19.45 -3.36
C ASP A 786 -1.41 -20.12 -3.83
N ILE A 787 -0.87 -19.71 -4.98
CA ILE A 787 0.23 -20.42 -5.67
C ILE A 787 1.62 -19.92 -5.28
N LEU A 788 1.89 -18.62 -5.41
CA LEU A 788 3.24 -18.06 -5.19
C LEU A 788 3.49 -17.68 -3.72
N GLY A 789 2.44 -17.54 -2.89
CA GLY A 789 2.58 -17.12 -1.50
C GLY A 789 3.04 -15.67 -1.37
N LEU A 790 2.46 -14.78 -2.18
CA LEU A 790 2.67 -13.33 -2.23
C LEU A 790 1.63 -12.56 -1.40
N HIS A 791 0.91 -13.24 -0.51
CA HIS A 791 0.06 -12.63 0.52
C HIS A 791 0.79 -11.50 1.26
N PHE A 792 0.14 -10.34 1.40
CA PHE A 792 0.68 -9.12 2.02
C PHE A 792 2.05 -8.67 1.46
N GLN A 793 2.36 -9.05 0.21
CA GLN A 793 3.50 -8.56 -0.57
C GLN A 793 3.20 -8.55 -2.08
N THR A 794 1.92 -8.39 -2.44
CA THR A 794 1.40 -8.46 -3.82
C THR A 794 2.22 -7.56 -4.75
N PRO A 795 2.83 -8.11 -5.82
CA PRO A 795 3.74 -7.35 -6.66
C PRO A 795 3.03 -6.51 -7.72
N GLU A 796 3.78 -5.64 -8.39
CA GLU A 796 3.37 -5.09 -9.70
C GLU A 796 3.06 -6.22 -10.68
N ALA A 797 4.03 -7.13 -10.85
CA ALA A 797 3.97 -8.13 -11.90
C ALA A 797 4.51 -9.50 -11.47
N TYR A 798 4.03 -10.53 -12.16
CA TYR A 798 4.66 -11.84 -12.22
C TYR A 798 4.66 -12.37 -13.67
N THR A 799 5.28 -13.52 -13.87
CA THR A 799 5.49 -14.15 -15.18
C THR A 799 5.08 -15.62 -15.15
N ALA A 800 4.79 -16.21 -16.32
CA ALA A 800 4.51 -17.65 -16.47
C ALA A 800 5.60 -18.55 -15.84
N ASN A 801 6.85 -18.06 -15.78
CA ASN A 801 7.99 -18.76 -15.19
C ASN A 801 8.14 -18.58 -13.65
N LYS A 802 7.09 -18.08 -12.97
CA LYS A 802 7.05 -17.88 -11.51
C LYS A 802 8.08 -16.88 -10.96
N GLY A 803 8.56 -15.98 -11.82
CA GLY A 803 9.30 -14.79 -11.44
C GLY A 803 8.38 -13.61 -11.12
N TYR A 804 8.78 -12.73 -10.21
CA TYR A 804 8.05 -11.50 -9.82
C TYR A 804 8.85 -10.23 -10.07
N ARG A 805 8.17 -9.07 -10.15
CA ARG A 805 8.80 -7.75 -10.19
C ARG A 805 8.10 -6.78 -9.23
N SER A 806 8.89 -6.10 -8.40
CA SER A 806 8.46 -5.12 -7.39
C SER A 806 7.45 -5.65 -6.37
N LEU A 807 7.95 -6.32 -5.33
CA LEU A 807 7.14 -6.81 -4.20
C LEU A 807 6.46 -5.68 -3.43
N ALA A 808 5.23 -5.96 -2.97
CA ALA A 808 4.34 -5.06 -2.24
C ALA A 808 4.17 -3.71 -2.96
N TYR A 809 3.10 -3.60 -3.74
CA TYR A 809 2.95 -2.57 -4.76
C TYR A 809 1.60 -1.85 -4.69
N MET A 810 1.53 -0.61 -5.20
CA MET A 810 0.31 0.21 -5.15
C MET A 810 -0.76 -0.22 -6.18
N ARG A 811 -0.35 -0.62 -7.40
CA ARG A 811 -1.29 -0.96 -8.50
C ARG A 811 -2.32 -2.07 -8.16
N PRO A 812 -2.00 -3.13 -7.37
CA PRO A 812 -2.99 -4.07 -6.82
C PRO A 812 -4.26 -3.48 -6.20
N LEU A 813 -4.21 -2.26 -5.64
CA LEU A 813 -5.38 -1.57 -5.07
C LEU A 813 -6.49 -1.32 -6.11
N ALA A 814 -6.20 -1.45 -7.41
CA ALA A 814 -7.18 -1.45 -8.50
C ALA A 814 -8.30 -2.50 -8.36
N ILE A 815 -8.16 -3.48 -7.45
CA ILE A 815 -9.29 -4.34 -7.05
C ILE A 815 -10.51 -3.54 -6.52
N TRP A 816 -10.29 -2.32 -6.01
CA TRP A 816 -11.37 -1.39 -5.64
C TRP A 816 -12.09 -0.79 -6.86
N ALA A 817 -11.48 -0.75 -8.04
CA ALA A 817 -12.21 -0.43 -9.28
C ALA A 817 -13.25 -1.50 -9.63
N ILE A 818 -13.06 -2.76 -9.20
CA ILE A 818 -14.08 -3.81 -9.32
C ILE A 818 -15.26 -3.52 -8.38
N GLN A 819 -15.01 -3.07 -7.15
CA GLN A 819 -16.09 -2.72 -6.22
C GLN A 819 -16.88 -1.49 -6.73
N TRP A 820 -16.18 -0.49 -7.27
CA TRP A 820 -16.78 0.64 -7.99
C TRP A 820 -17.62 0.22 -9.19
N ALA A 821 -17.13 -0.74 -9.99
CA ALA A 821 -17.87 -1.31 -11.12
C ALA A 821 -19.15 -2.03 -10.67
N ILE A 822 -19.06 -2.81 -9.59
CA ILE A 822 -20.19 -3.50 -8.97
C ILE A 822 -21.22 -2.48 -8.47
N GLU A 823 -20.83 -1.52 -7.64
CA GLU A 823 -21.76 -0.57 -7.00
C GLU A 823 -22.46 0.35 -8.00
N LYS A 824 -21.75 0.81 -9.04
CA LYS A 824 -22.32 1.76 -10.02
C LYS A 824 -23.02 1.12 -11.22
N PHE A 825 -22.63 -0.10 -11.63
CA PHE A 825 -23.12 -0.72 -12.87
C PHE A 825 -23.76 -2.09 -12.69
N GLN A 826 -23.46 -2.81 -11.61
CA GLN A 826 -24.06 -4.12 -11.30
C GLN A 826 -24.60 -4.20 -9.85
N PRO A 827 -25.39 -3.21 -9.36
CA PRO A 827 -25.80 -3.14 -7.95
C PRO A 827 -26.64 -4.33 -7.49
N GLN A 828 -27.22 -5.11 -8.40
CA GLN A 828 -27.84 -6.40 -8.08
C GLN A 828 -26.87 -7.42 -7.46
N LEU A 829 -25.57 -7.29 -7.70
CA LEU A 829 -24.53 -8.11 -7.06
C LEU A 829 -24.27 -7.71 -5.60
N MET A 830 -24.74 -6.55 -5.14
CA MET A 830 -24.68 -6.12 -3.74
C MET A 830 -25.93 -6.51 -2.92
N GLN A 831 -26.87 -7.27 -3.50
CA GLN A 831 -28.06 -7.71 -2.79
C GLN A 831 -27.69 -8.72 -1.69
N ILE A 832 -28.03 -8.35 -0.44
CA ILE A 832 -27.96 -9.24 0.72
C ILE A 832 -28.89 -10.43 0.49
N GLY A 833 -28.42 -11.63 0.82
CA GLY A 833 -28.99 -12.90 0.37
C GLY A 833 -30.36 -13.30 0.93
N ALA A 834 -31.44 -12.59 0.59
CA ALA A 834 -32.82 -12.96 0.91
C ALA A 834 -33.23 -14.37 0.41
N ALA A 835 -32.48 -14.94 -0.54
CA ALA A 835 -32.63 -16.32 -0.99
C ALA A 835 -32.29 -17.36 0.10
N GLN A 836 -31.45 -17.01 1.09
CA GLN A 836 -30.98 -17.94 2.12
C GLN A 836 -32.05 -18.13 3.20
N ASP A 837 -32.66 -17.06 3.70
CA ASP A 837 -33.76 -17.11 4.67
C ASP A 837 -35.01 -17.81 4.08
N VAL A 838 -35.35 -17.49 2.82
CA VAL A 838 -36.51 -18.09 2.14
C VAL A 838 -36.30 -19.59 1.84
N ALA A 839 -35.05 -20.04 1.65
CA ALA A 839 -34.74 -21.47 1.54
C ALA A 839 -34.86 -22.20 2.88
N ILE A 840 -34.42 -21.56 3.97
CA ILE A 840 -34.51 -22.08 5.34
C ILE A 840 -35.96 -22.19 5.81
N GLU A 841 -36.81 -21.18 5.58
CA GLU A 841 -38.24 -21.25 5.91
C GLU A 841 -39.00 -22.35 5.13
N LYS A 842 -38.54 -22.70 3.93
CA LYS A 842 -39.25 -23.63 3.02
C LYS A 842 -38.66 -25.04 2.96
N GLY A 843 -37.52 -25.29 3.61
CA GLY A 843 -36.88 -26.61 3.68
C GLY A 843 -36.44 -27.17 2.31
N LEU A 844 -36.20 -26.30 1.32
CA LEU A 844 -35.82 -26.69 -0.04
C LEU A 844 -34.30 -26.70 -0.22
N ASN A 845 -33.81 -27.63 -1.03
CA ASN A 845 -32.37 -27.76 -1.27
C ASN A 845 -31.90 -26.76 -2.33
N VAL A 846 -30.70 -26.19 -2.12
CA VAL A 846 -30.22 -24.98 -2.82
C VAL A 846 -30.12 -25.16 -4.34
N SER A 847 -29.95 -26.40 -4.83
CA SER A 847 -29.87 -26.73 -6.25
C SER A 847 -31.18 -26.59 -7.05
N GLU A 848 -32.34 -26.44 -6.39
CA GLU A 848 -33.65 -26.33 -7.07
C GLU A 848 -34.16 -24.88 -7.15
N ALA A 849 -33.89 -24.05 -6.14
CA ALA A 849 -34.39 -22.67 -6.08
C ALA A 849 -33.97 -21.80 -7.27
N CYS A 850 -32.72 -21.96 -7.75
CA CYS A 850 -32.19 -21.20 -8.89
C CYS A 850 -32.83 -21.55 -10.26
N LYS A 851 -33.73 -22.54 -10.33
CA LYS A 851 -34.39 -22.95 -11.59
C LYS A 851 -35.81 -22.40 -11.75
N THR A 852 -36.36 -21.73 -10.75
CA THR A 852 -37.80 -21.34 -10.69
C THR A 852 -38.07 -19.84 -10.78
N SER A 853 -37.06 -19.01 -11.06
CA SER A 853 -37.18 -17.54 -11.06
C SER A 853 -36.86 -16.86 -12.40
N ILE A 854 -37.15 -17.52 -13.54
CA ILE A 854 -37.09 -16.92 -14.87
C ILE A 854 -38.49 -17.03 -15.53
N PRO A 855 -39.25 -15.92 -15.65
CA PRO A 855 -40.46 -15.89 -16.47
C PRO A 855 -40.07 -15.93 -17.95
N THR A 856 -40.52 -16.95 -18.67
CA THR A 856 -40.39 -17.03 -20.14
C THR A 856 -41.62 -16.45 -20.83
N ASP A 857 -41.37 -15.77 -21.94
CA ASP A 857 -42.32 -15.19 -22.91
C ASP A 857 -43.38 -14.19 -22.42
N CYS A 858 -43.31 -12.98 -22.98
CA CYS A 858 -44.29 -12.56 -23.99
C CYS A 858 -43.79 -11.38 -24.86
N HIS A 859 -44.25 -11.33 -26.12
CA HIS A 859 -43.87 -10.32 -27.12
C HIS A 859 -44.96 -9.25 -27.30
N LYS A 860 -44.56 -7.99 -27.58
CA LYS A 860 -45.34 -6.90 -28.20
C LYS A 860 -46.55 -6.40 -27.37
N ASP A 861 -46.74 -5.09 -27.13
CA ASP A 861 -46.89 -4.02 -28.12
C ASP A 861 -46.82 -2.60 -27.49
N ALA A 862 -46.81 -1.58 -28.37
CA ALA A 862 -47.13 -0.17 -28.14
C ALA A 862 -46.19 0.73 -27.28
N VAL A 863 -46.20 2.02 -27.63
CA VAL A 863 -45.36 3.10 -27.08
C VAL A 863 -46.21 4.09 -26.28
N ASN A 864 -45.74 4.52 -25.12
CA ASN A 864 -45.86 5.91 -24.65
C ASN A 864 -44.88 6.17 -23.48
N PRO A 865 -44.41 7.42 -23.27
CA PRO A 865 -43.47 7.75 -22.21
C PRO A 865 -44.14 7.81 -20.84
N VAL A 866 -43.35 7.53 -19.79
CA VAL A 866 -43.73 7.73 -18.38
C VAL A 866 -42.86 8.84 -17.79
N ASP A 867 -43.47 9.66 -16.94
CA ASP A 867 -42.91 10.86 -16.32
C ASP A 867 -41.76 10.52 -15.34
N GLU A 868 -40.65 11.26 -15.40
CA GLU A 868 -39.44 10.99 -14.59
C GLU A 868 -39.59 11.39 -13.11
N SER A 869 -40.70 12.03 -12.72
CA SER A 869 -40.86 12.68 -11.40
C SER A 869 -41.10 11.75 -10.18
N GLU A 870 -41.50 10.48 -10.35
CA GLU A 870 -41.87 9.60 -9.21
C GLU A 870 -40.78 8.67 -8.65
N ILE A 871 -39.63 8.49 -9.33
CA ILE A 871 -38.58 7.54 -8.87
C ILE A 871 -37.74 8.12 -7.70
N SER A 872 -37.75 9.43 -7.50
CA SER A 872 -36.89 10.15 -6.54
C SER A 872 -37.20 9.89 -5.04
N LEU A 873 -38.40 9.40 -4.70
CA LEU A 873 -38.93 9.52 -3.33
C LEU A 873 -38.66 8.35 -2.35
N LYS A 874 -37.91 7.30 -2.73
CA LYS A 874 -37.76 6.07 -1.89
C LYS A 874 -36.37 5.75 -1.33
N TYR A 875 -35.32 6.51 -1.66
CA TYR A 875 -33.94 6.22 -1.23
C TYR A 875 -33.31 7.27 -0.28
N ARG A 876 -34.13 8.08 0.41
CA ARG A 876 -33.64 9.20 1.25
C ARG A 876 -33.32 8.87 2.72
N ASN A 877 -33.47 7.63 3.16
CA ASN A 877 -33.40 7.24 4.59
C ASN A 877 -32.24 6.29 4.97
N VAL A 878 -31.12 6.28 4.23
CA VAL A 878 -29.85 5.65 4.69
C VAL A 878 -28.62 6.51 4.34
N ILE A 879 -28.68 7.81 4.61
CA ILE A 879 -27.49 8.69 4.69
C ILE A 879 -27.63 9.52 5.97
N GLY A 880 -26.61 9.48 6.83
CA GLY A 880 -26.59 10.23 8.10
C GLY A 880 -26.58 11.74 7.85
N THR A 881 -27.44 12.47 8.56
CA THR A 881 -27.60 13.92 8.37
C THR A 881 -26.38 14.72 8.84
N GLN A 882 -25.88 15.60 7.99
CA GLN A 882 -25.09 16.75 8.44
C GLN A 882 -25.94 17.62 9.39
N ALA A 883 -25.33 18.14 10.45
CA ALA A 883 -25.99 19.02 11.41
C ALA A 883 -25.51 20.46 11.24
N GLU A 884 -26.36 21.33 10.71
CA GLU A 884 -26.12 22.78 10.64
C GLU A 884 -26.20 23.40 12.05
N PHE A 885 -25.08 23.91 12.56
CA PHE A 885 -25.09 24.70 13.80
C PHE A 885 -25.37 26.17 13.50
N THR A 886 -26.61 26.60 13.72
CA THR A 886 -26.99 28.02 13.80
C THR A 886 -27.12 28.47 15.26
N SER A 887 -26.87 29.74 15.53
CA SER A 887 -26.61 30.25 16.88
C SER A 887 -27.75 31.07 17.49
N SER A 888 -28.53 30.47 18.40
CA SER A 888 -29.13 31.16 19.56
C SER A 888 -29.99 30.22 20.42
N ASP A 889 -29.60 29.95 21.67
CA ASP A 889 -30.28 30.54 22.85
C ASP A 889 -29.58 30.18 24.17
N LYS A 890 -30.11 30.65 25.31
CA LYS A 890 -29.41 30.69 26.61
C LYS A 890 -30.10 29.90 27.73
N VAL A 891 -29.26 29.36 28.64
CA VAL A 891 -29.48 29.26 30.12
C VAL A 891 -30.49 28.21 30.63
N PRO A 892 -30.28 27.53 31.79
CA PRO A 892 -29.02 27.24 32.52
C PRO A 892 -28.90 25.81 33.15
N ILE A 893 -27.71 25.23 33.12
CA ILE A 893 -27.17 24.26 34.11
C ILE A 893 -25.66 24.57 34.16
N GLY A 894 -24.93 24.57 35.28
CA GLY A 894 -25.21 24.26 36.68
C GLY A 894 -23.89 23.78 37.30
N ASP A 895 -23.41 24.40 38.37
CA ASP A 895 -21.97 24.39 38.70
C ASP A 895 -21.40 23.00 39.08
N ASN A 896 -20.27 22.61 38.47
CA ASN A 896 -18.96 22.47 39.12
C ASN A 896 -17.99 21.58 38.31
N ILE A 897 -16.84 22.13 37.91
CA ILE A 897 -15.49 21.51 38.00
C ILE A 897 -14.48 22.62 37.65
N ASN A 898 -13.35 22.66 38.36
CA ASN A 898 -12.48 23.83 38.42
C ASN A 898 -11.07 23.48 37.91
N PHE A 899 -10.63 24.08 36.80
CA PHE A 899 -9.25 24.06 36.34
C PHE A 899 -8.78 25.49 36.04
N GLY A 900 -7.66 25.87 36.63
CA GLY A 900 -7.26 27.28 36.72
C GLY A 900 -6.68 27.86 35.43
N HIS A 901 -7.29 28.93 34.93
CA HIS A 901 -6.67 29.79 33.92
C HIS A 901 -5.37 30.41 34.44
N LYS A 902 -4.32 30.38 33.60
CA LYS A 902 -3.30 31.44 33.60
C LYS A 902 -3.67 32.45 32.52
N SER A 903 -3.69 33.71 32.89
CA SER A 903 -3.95 34.84 32.00
C SER A 903 -2.72 35.23 31.18
N PHE A 904 -2.96 35.76 29.99
CA PHE A 904 -2.05 36.68 29.31
C PHE A 904 -2.79 37.98 29.07
N GLU A 905 -2.27 39.08 29.58
CA GLU A 905 -2.83 40.42 29.34
C GLU A 905 -2.34 40.95 27.99
N VAL A 906 -3.25 41.59 27.24
CA VAL A 906 -2.90 42.37 26.04
C VAL A 906 -2.88 43.84 26.43
N GLN A 907 -1.69 44.43 26.57
CA GLN A 907 -1.56 45.88 26.65
C GLN A 907 -1.67 46.51 25.26
N LYS A 908 -2.33 47.66 25.22
CA LYS A 908 -2.38 48.59 24.08
C LYS A 908 -1.58 49.85 24.41
N ASP A 909 -1.49 50.73 23.41
CA ASP A 909 -0.86 52.05 23.41
C ASP A 909 0.70 52.00 23.27
N GLN A 910 1.35 52.97 22.62
CA GLN A 910 0.86 54.26 22.09
C GLN A 910 1.58 54.68 20.79
N VAL A 911 0.99 55.65 20.07
CA VAL A 911 1.54 56.24 18.82
C VAL A 911 2.33 57.51 19.12
N ILE A 912 3.49 57.70 18.47
CA ILE A 912 4.16 58.99 18.27
C ILE A 912 4.66 59.06 16.81
N GLU A 913 4.63 60.26 16.21
CA GLU A 913 4.92 60.54 14.80
C GLU A 913 6.40 60.92 14.50
N GLN A 914 6.66 61.20 13.21
CA GLN A 914 7.74 62.02 12.59
C GLN A 914 8.90 61.27 11.87
N SER A 915 9.43 61.74 10.73
CA SER A 915 8.87 62.56 9.62
C SER A 915 9.87 62.71 8.44
N ASN A 916 9.36 62.77 7.20
CA ASN A 916 9.93 63.44 6.00
C ASN A 916 11.19 62.89 5.29
N GLY A 917 11.27 63.16 3.97
CA GLY A 917 12.38 62.84 3.04
C GLY A 917 12.05 61.68 2.10
N ILE A 918 11.36 61.83 0.95
CA ILE A 918 11.58 62.73 -0.20
C ILE A 918 12.96 62.55 -0.85
N LEU A 919 13.01 61.78 -1.95
CA LEU A 919 13.58 62.23 -3.23
C LEU A 919 13.13 61.31 -4.40
N GLU A 920 13.23 61.81 -5.63
CA GLU A 920 12.65 61.27 -6.86
C GLU A 920 13.73 60.92 -7.91
N VAL A 921 13.43 59.95 -8.81
CA VAL A 921 13.87 59.92 -10.24
C VAL A 921 15.41 59.75 -10.47
N THR A 922 16.01 59.25 -11.57
CA THR A 922 15.66 58.76 -12.93
C THR A 922 16.38 57.40 -13.14
N ASP A 923 15.84 56.40 -13.84
CA ASP A 923 15.90 56.18 -15.31
C ASP A 923 17.32 56.05 -15.95
N SER A 924 17.53 54.97 -16.71
CA SER A 924 18.32 54.92 -17.96
C SER A 924 18.22 53.53 -18.60
N SER A 925 18.15 53.49 -19.93
CA SER A 925 18.04 52.28 -20.76
C SER A 925 19.14 52.26 -21.84
N GLU A 926 19.03 51.38 -22.85
CA GLU A 926 19.87 51.30 -24.08
C GLU A 926 21.32 50.75 -23.91
N THR A 927 21.98 50.10 -24.89
CA THR A 927 21.55 49.35 -26.10
C THR A 927 22.68 48.44 -26.63
N ASN A 928 22.35 47.17 -26.95
CA ASN A 928 22.80 46.37 -28.11
C ASN A 928 24.32 46.08 -28.41
N PRO A 929 24.62 45.14 -29.35
CA PRO A 929 25.92 44.40 -29.47
C PRO A 929 26.68 44.82 -30.77
N PRO A 930 27.50 43.99 -31.47
CA PRO A 930 28.19 42.71 -31.16
C PRO A 930 29.71 42.75 -31.49
N VAL A 931 30.40 41.59 -31.56
CA VAL A 931 31.42 41.25 -32.60
C VAL A 931 31.87 39.77 -32.48
N SER A 932 32.43 39.21 -33.57
CA SER A 932 33.02 37.87 -33.70
C SER A 932 34.46 37.79 -33.15
N ASP A 933 35.10 36.62 -33.06
CA ASP A 933 35.97 36.08 -34.13
C ASP A 933 36.44 34.64 -33.82
N ALA A 934 37.09 34.00 -34.78
CA ALA A 934 37.74 32.69 -34.67
C ALA A 934 39.24 32.81 -35.00
N ASP A 935 40.09 31.89 -34.50
CA ASP A 935 40.87 30.97 -35.37
C ASP A 935 41.80 30.01 -34.61
N ALA A 936 42.30 28.99 -35.33
CA ALA A 936 43.59 28.29 -35.13
C ALA A 936 43.87 27.46 -33.83
N ALA A 937 44.67 26.37 -33.86
CA ALA A 937 45.11 25.50 -34.96
C ALA A 937 45.71 24.14 -34.50
N ALA A 938 45.51 23.11 -35.33
CA ALA A 938 46.44 22.02 -35.73
C ALA A 938 47.11 21.04 -34.72
N GLY A 939 47.15 19.75 -35.11
CA GLY A 939 48.03 18.71 -34.57
C GLY A 939 47.67 17.30 -35.08
N ASN A 940 48.51 16.68 -35.93
CA ASN A 940 48.23 15.42 -36.63
C ASN A 940 49.06 14.21 -36.14
N GLY A 941 48.49 13.00 -36.29
CA GLY A 941 49.18 11.70 -36.37
C GLY A 941 48.33 10.55 -35.77
N SER A 942 47.89 9.48 -36.46
CA SER A 942 48.56 8.49 -37.34
C SER A 942 49.53 7.56 -36.58
N ASP A 943 49.38 6.24 -36.46
CA ASP A 943 48.40 5.23 -36.95
C ASP A 943 48.26 4.09 -35.86
N SER A 944 47.72 2.86 -36.01
CA SER A 944 47.33 2.03 -37.17
C SER A 944 46.34 0.88 -36.84
N THR A 945 45.56 0.51 -37.86
CA THR A 945 45.07 -0.82 -38.33
C THR A 945 44.56 -1.93 -37.38
N LEU A 946 43.41 -2.51 -37.77
CA LEU A 946 42.77 -3.73 -37.23
C LEU A 946 43.57 -5.02 -37.47
N LEU A 947 43.25 -6.08 -36.72
CA LEU A 947 42.85 -7.36 -37.33
C LEU A 947 41.89 -8.15 -36.43
N ILE A 948 40.90 -8.80 -37.03
CA ILE A 948 39.91 -9.69 -36.40
C ILE A 948 40.10 -11.10 -36.99
N VAL A 949 39.94 -12.14 -36.18
CA VAL A 949 39.90 -13.54 -36.64
C VAL A 949 38.74 -14.25 -35.95
N ASN A 950 37.88 -14.91 -36.73
CA ASN A 950 36.76 -15.73 -36.25
C ASN A 950 37.23 -17.15 -35.91
N GLY A 951 36.42 -17.89 -35.16
CA GLY A 951 36.60 -19.31 -34.92
C GLY A 951 35.40 -19.90 -34.20
N ASP A 952 34.59 -20.66 -34.92
CA ASP A 952 33.35 -21.25 -34.41
C ASP A 952 33.57 -22.66 -33.80
N ASP A 953 32.60 -23.02 -32.96
CA ASP A 953 31.93 -24.33 -32.93
C ASP A 953 32.41 -25.55 -32.11
N PHE A 954 31.37 -26.31 -31.71
CA PHE A 954 31.25 -27.71 -31.25
C PHE A 954 31.81 -28.26 -29.90
N ASP A 955 30.82 -28.63 -29.06
CA ASP A 955 30.64 -29.91 -28.36
C ASP A 955 31.20 -30.24 -26.94
N SER A 956 30.57 -31.26 -26.38
CA SER A 956 30.68 -31.85 -25.02
C SER A 956 30.43 -33.39 -25.15
N PRO A 957 30.31 -34.25 -24.09
CA PRO A 957 30.33 -34.05 -22.64
C PRO A 957 31.19 -35.11 -21.89
N ASN A 958 30.72 -35.58 -20.72
CA ASN A 958 31.26 -36.60 -19.78
C ASN A 958 32.29 -36.06 -18.76
N ASP A 959 32.23 -36.24 -17.42
CA ASP A 959 31.51 -37.10 -16.44
C ASP A 959 32.42 -38.16 -15.74
N LEU A 960 31.99 -38.60 -14.55
CA LEU A 960 32.47 -39.68 -13.67
C LEU A 960 33.64 -39.45 -12.68
N SER A 961 33.21 -39.32 -11.41
CA SER A 961 33.72 -40.08 -10.24
C SER A 961 35.03 -39.68 -9.53
N GLY A 962 35.12 -39.99 -8.23
CA GLY A 962 36.30 -39.78 -7.38
C GLY A 962 35.98 -39.71 -5.88
N ASN A 963 35.79 -40.87 -5.23
CA ASN A 963 35.34 -40.97 -3.83
C ASN A 963 36.51 -40.98 -2.81
N ASN A 964 36.17 -40.94 -1.51
CA ASN A 964 37.01 -41.28 -0.33
C ASN A 964 38.09 -40.26 0.11
N LEU A 965 38.58 -40.25 1.36
CA LEU A 965 38.02 -40.42 2.74
C LEU A 965 39.21 -40.20 3.71
N GLU A 966 38.94 -39.74 4.94
CA GLU A 966 39.82 -39.92 6.13
C GLU A 966 41.23 -39.23 6.13
N THR A 967 41.93 -39.03 7.26
CA THR A 967 41.65 -39.36 8.67
C THR A 967 42.15 -38.27 9.66
N THR A 968 41.37 -38.01 10.71
CA THR A 968 41.75 -37.66 12.11
C THR A 968 42.98 -36.80 12.51
N LYS A 969 42.64 -35.79 13.34
CA LYS A 969 43.20 -35.45 14.69
C LYS A 969 44.47 -34.61 14.88
N ASN A 970 44.23 -33.47 15.55
CA ASN A 970 44.88 -32.98 16.80
C ASN A 970 46.40 -32.72 16.85
N VAL A 971 46.78 -31.52 17.29
CA VAL A 971 47.22 -31.27 18.69
C VAL A 971 47.11 -29.77 19.03
N THR A 972 46.88 -29.46 20.31
CA THR A 972 46.67 -28.11 20.88
C THR A 972 47.94 -27.54 21.49
N LEU A 973 48.21 -26.23 21.34
CA LEU A 973 49.08 -25.35 22.17
C LEU A 973 48.82 -23.91 21.68
N GLN A 974 48.01 -23.04 22.30
CA GLN A 974 48.00 -22.44 23.64
C GLN A 974 49.00 -21.27 23.84
N SER A 975 48.42 -20.05 23.93
CA SER A 975 48.90 -18.81 24.59
C SER A 975 50.29 -18.22 24.30
N GLY A 976 50.29 -16.93 23.90
CA GLY A 976 51.42 -16.02 24.00
C GLY A 976 51.00 -14.57 23.68
N GLU A 977 50.97 -13.69 24.67
CA GLU A 977 50.67 -12.26 24.48
C GLU A 977 51.90 -11.49 23.94
N ILE A 978 51.69 -10.34 23.29
CA ILE A 978 52.37 -9.07 23.65
C ILE A 978 51.78 -7.86 22.90
N GLN A 979 51.86 -6.71 23.58
CA GLN A 979 51.40 -5.38 23.17
C GLN A 979 52.03 -4.87 21.87
N LYS A 980 51.27 -4.10 21.06
CA LYS A 980 51.39 -2.61 21.04
C LYS A 980 50.26 -1.92 20.24
N LYS A 981 50.30 -0.59 20.24
CA LYS A 981 49.22 0.36 19.91
C LYS A 981 49.79 1.51 19.06
N VAL A 982 48.92 2.32 18.44
CA VAL A 982 49.16 3.66 17.84
C VAL A 982 49.59 3.70 16.37
N GLU A 983 48.67 4.20 15.51
CA GLU A 983 48.83 5.05 14.29
C GLU A 983 49.75 4.57 13.12
N LYS A 984 49.64 5.06 11.87
CA LYS A 984 49.00 6.29 11.33
C LYS A 984 48.47 6.08 9.88
N ALA A 985 47.87 7.11 9.28
CA ALA A 985 47.25 7.09 7.95
C ALA A 985 48.15 7.66 6.83
N SER A 986 47.56 7.80 5.62
CA SER A 986 48.12 8.17 4.29
C SER A 986 48.80 7.02 3.52
N VAL A 987 48.58 6.85 2.21
CA VAL A 987 47.95 7.75 1.21
C VAL A 987 46.56 7.27 0.78
#